data_AF-A0A9W2Z665-F1
#
_entry.id   AF-A0A9W2Z665-F1
#
_cell.length_a   1.000
_cell.length_b   1.000
_cell.length_c   1.000
_cell.angle_alpha   90.00
_cell.angle_beta   90.00
_cell.angle_gamma   90.00
#
_symmetry.space_group_name_H-M   'P 1'
#
loop_
_entity.id
_entity.type
_entity.pdbx_description
1 polymer ?
#
loop_
_entity_poly.entity_id
_entity_poly.type
_entity_poly.pdbx_seq_one_letter_code
_entity_poly.pdbx_strand_id
1 'polypeptide(L)'
;MPKGKLKPEDEQTIRENYFLLREELDAKDLVEFLCQHKVLADNDKQRIISKKYKSERNDLLLSLILNAGSGDGFQLFMTSIEKHFKNLHSRLQDIAKQKIWSANQIKKAKEFEQEKEQYDKEKAEWIDRLKQLQETNSAQSKKIEDQDAKIQLLTDENTKLKEEIKKYKEEEQAKSREEEIQNVISNASRKETNISVKDTILKGLKEEREKILKNFTEAKKQTPPDDRIALLEKRLHQLVSVRPVKKSVTFDFDTDAMPSDSSKIYLFQEDEPLSIHAANSLLKEAHVLRELTLARENRNFALEQKLEKKDVLKDVLEKEIGVLIYEIEKLSERFRDTTENFLKEKKSLEGKLLAEENKQIMISKDLENKKNELQERLKESSELIQQIEKNFSASVLLEREKTRLEGLLVDKDNNAGQLNKKLEENSIKKIEFESVIKNLEKLSKTSSDELQKLQDERLKLTGELKVKENENNFLLREIEKLKEQAQQSRTEIKDLEKRCKDTEKERDALLEQTKLLQGSAVDKQNNMEELKNKLDKTNSQLKELTDRNKELETNSKSSGNEKLQLVGEKAQLEQQKIEQSNKILAMKKKIRHLKNMIKKLTLDIKDLENIREEAIFQQKRNEILSRELETFKSSQETKFIEIPEFVVESNTPPKSNNRRGKAVNPGGIKVNIPETPLPSPRGDVSRRDPPVWTSRPSTSSSVVSSTSPAPPMLTSATRRRQTTLTANSTQLLANEKLQKEKK
;
A
#
# COMPACT_ATOMS: atom_id res chain seq x y z
N MET A 1 -24.72 60.96 -2.52
CA MET A 1 -25.47 59.72 -2.23
C MET A 1 -24.70 58.95 -1.17
N PRO A 2 -25.36 58.21 -0.26
CA PRO A 2 -24.66 57.32 0.67
C PRO A 2 -23.93 56.22 -0.11
N LYS A 3 -22.65 55.95 0.22
CA LYS A 3 -21.96 54.76 -0.28
C LYS A 3 -22.56 53.55 0.43
N GLY A 4 -22.92 52.51 -0.31
CA GLY A 4 -23.38 51.23 0.25
C GLY A 4 -22.23 50.43 0.88
N LYS A 5 -22.54 49.26 1.44
CA LYS A 5 -21.53 48.25 1.76
C LYS A 5 -21.19 47.43 0.52
N LEU A 6 -19.97 46.90 0.45
CA LEU A 6 -19.60 45.90 -0.56
C LEU A 6 -20.46 44.63 -0.41
N LYS A 7 -20.50 43.75 -1.41
CA LYS A 7 -21.18 42.45 -1.26
C LYS A 7 -20.43 41.58 -0.24
N PRO A 8 -21.10 40.73 0.56
CA PRO A 8 -20.44 39.91 1.58
C PRO A 8 -19.31 39.03 1.03
N GLU A 9 -19.48 38.50 -0.18
CA GLU A 9 -18.51 37.62 -0.87
C GLU A 9 -17.27 38.41 -1.32
N ASP A 10 -17.48 39.61 -1.85
CA ASP A 10 -16.43 40.55 -2.27
C ASP A 10 -15.65 41.07 -1.04
N GLU A 11 -16.36 41.42 0.03
CA GLU A 11 -15.78 41.85 1.31
C GLU A 11 -14.96 40.72 1.95
N GLN A 12 -15.49 39.51 2.00
CA GLN A 12 -14.76 38.34 2.50
C GLN A 12 -13.52 38.06 1.64
N THR A 13 -13.62 38.21 0.31
CA THR A 13 -12.48 38.05 -0.60
C THR A 13 -11.37 39.07 -0.32
N ILE A 14 -11.70 40.33 -0.03
CA ILE A 14 -10.71 41.33 0.40
C ILE A 14 -10.12 40.97 1.77
N ARG A 15 -10.97 40.61 2.76
CA ARG A 15 -10.54 40.30 4.13
C ARG A 15 -9.58 39.09 4.19
N GLU A 16 -9.92 38.00 3.50
CA GLU A 16 -9.10 36.78 3.47
C GLU A 16 -7.78 36.94 2.73
N ASN A 17 -7.69 37.88 1.77
CA ASN A 17 -6.47 38.18 1.04
C ASN A 17 -5.80 39.48 1.53
N TYR A 18 -6.25 40.06 2.66
CA TYR A 18 -5.86 41.41 3.09
C TYR A 18 -4.35 41.57 3.24
N PHE A 19 -3.67 40.58 3.82
CA PHE A 19 -2.21 40.59 3.99
C PHE A 19 -1.48 40.65 2.63
N LEU A 20 -1.86 39.79 1.69
CA LEU A 20 -1.28 39.72 0.34
C LEU A 20 -1.52 41.03 -0.43
N LEU A 21 -2.74 41.56 -0.36
CA LEU A 21 -3.11 42.84 -0.96
C LEU A 21 -2.36 44.02 -0.30
N ARG A 22 -2.08 43.95 1.00
CA ARG A 22 -1.36 45.00 1.74
C ARG A 22 0.13 45.06 1.38
N GLU A 23 0.78 43.92 1.16
CA GLU A 23 2.22 43.87 0.89
C GLU A 23 2.56 44.11 -0.59
N GLU A 24 1.83 43.49 -1.54
CA GLU A 24 2.27 43.40 -2.94
C GLU A 24 1.79 44.57 -3.81
N LEU A 25 0.51 44.94 -3.71
CA LEU A 25 -0.13 46.06 -4.42
C LEU A 25 0.57 47.39 -4.13
N ASP A 26 0.62 48.36 -5.05
CA ASP A 26 0.89 49.76 -4.70
C ASP A 26 -0.29 50.66 -5.10
N ALA A 27 -0.91 51.29 -4.10
CA ALA A 27 -2.13 52.07 -4.32
C ALA A 27 -1.95 53.29 -5.23
N LYS A 28 -0.74 53.84 -5.42
CA LYS A 28 -0.54 54.98 -6.35
C LYS A 28 -0.87 54.61 -7.79
N ASP A 29 -0.55 53.38 -8.19
CA ASP A 29 -0.73 52.91 -9.57
C ASP A 29 -2.20 52.59 -9.90
N LEU A 30 -3.02 52.31 -8.87
CA LEU A 30 -4.46 52.00 -9.03
C LEU A 30 -5.37 53.22 -8.84
N VAL A 31 -5.00 54.18 -7.99
CA VAL A 31 -5.88 55.27 -7.56
C VAL A 31 -6.37 56.14 -8.73
N GLU A 32 -5.55 56.36 -9.76
CA GLU A 32 -5.94 57.12 -10.96
C GLU A 32 -7.08 56.41 -11.72
N PHE A 33 -6.92 55.12 -11.99
CA PHE A 33 -7.93 54.29 -12.65
C PHE A 33 -9.23 54.20 -11.84
N LEU A 34 -9.13 54.08 -10.50
CA LEU A 34 -10.28 53.97 -9.61
C LEU A 34 -11.06 55.30 -9.47
N CYS A 35 -10.41 56.45 -9.62
CA CYS A 35 -11.09 57.75 -9.69
C CYS A 35 -11.75 57.95 -11.06
N GLN A 36 -11.08 57.58 -12.15
CA GLN A 36 -11.64 57.63 -13.50
C GLN A 36 -12.97 56.85 -13.60
N HIS A 37 -13.08 55.71 -12.91
CA HIS A 37 -14.29 54.88 -12.84
C HIS A 37 -15.19 55.20 -11.64
N LYS A 38 -14.98 56.33 -10.94
CA LYS A 38 -15.79 56.86 -9.83
C LYS A 38 -15.94 55.93 -8.61
N VAL A 39 -15.02 54.96 -8.43
CA VAL A 39 -14.95 54.09 -7.25
C VAL A 39 -14.40 54.86 -6.04
N LEU A 40 -13.47 55.77 -6.30
CA LEU A 40 -12.90 56.72 -5.34
C LEU A 40 -13.27 58.16 -5.75
N ALA A 41 -13.31 59.07 -4.77
CA ALA A 41 -13.41 60.51 -5.02
C ALA A 41 -12.02 61.15 -5.11
N ASP A 42 -11.89 62.32 -5.74
CA ASP A 42 -10.60 63.03 -5.87
C ASP A 42 -9.99 63.38 -4.51
N ASN A 43 -10.82 63.64 -3.50
CA ASN A 43 -10.38 63.81 -2.11
C ASN A 43 -9.76 62.53 -1.54
N ASP A 44 -10.31 61.35 -1.87
CA ASP A 44 -9.75 60.06 -1.44
C ASP A 44 -8.42 59.77 -2.15
N LYS A 45 -8.29 60.14 -3.43
CA LYS A 45 -7.02 60.12 -4.19
C LYS A 45 -5.93 60.94 -3.51
N GLN A 46 -6.20 62.20 -3.16
CA GLN A 46 -5.22 63.03 -2.46
C GLN A 46 -4.87 62.47 -1.07
N ARG A 47 -5.86 61.97 -0.33
CA ARG A 47 -5.64 61.32 0.98
C ARG A 47 -4.71 60.09 0.87
N ILE A 48 -4.89 59.24 -0.14
CA ILE A 48 -4.00 58.10 -0.38
C ILE A 48 -2.61 58.57 -0.81
N ILE A 49 -2.50 59.48 -1.78
CA ILE A 49 -1.19 59.96 -2.28
C ILE A 49 -0.36 60.62 -1.16
N SER A 50 -1.02 61.29 -0.20
CA SER A 50 -0.36 61.97 0.93
C SER A 50 0.32 61.05 1.95
N LYS A 51 -0.01 59.75 2.01
CA LYS A 51 0.56 58.82 2.99
C LYS A 51 1.98 58.41 2.61
N LYS A 52 2.88 58.36 3.60
CA LYS A 52 4.32 58.21 3.37
C LYS A 52 4.69 56.77 3.00
N TYR A 53 4.12 55.79 3.70
CA TYR A 53 4.52 54.38 3.57
C TYR A 53 3.60 53.61 2.61
N LYS A 54 4.15 52.58 1.93
CA LYS A 54 3.38 51.72 1.00
C LYS A 54 2.21 51.04 1.70
N SER A 55 2.45 50.46 2.87
CA SER A 55 1.45 49.84 3.73
C SER A 55 0.30 50.78 4.07
N GLU A 56 0.58 51.99 4.58
CA GLU A 56 -0.45 53.00 4.90
C GLU A 56 -1.33 53.37 3.70
N ARG A 57 -0.74 53.47 2.50
CA ARG A 57 -1.44 53.77 1.25
C ARG A 57 -2.39 52.64 0.86
N ASN A 58 -1.93 51.40 1.02
CA ASN A 58 -2.71 50.20 0.73
C ASN A 58 -3.81 49.97 1.78
N ASP A 59 -3.50 50.12 3.07
CA ASP A 59 -4.47 50.03 4.16
C ASP A 59 -5.62 51.04 3.97
N LEU A 60 -5.29 52.29 3.63
CA LEU A 60 -6.29 53.31 3.35
C LEU A 60 -7.10 52.97 2.09
N LEU A 61 -6.46 52.54 1.00
CA LEU A 61 -7.16 52.11 -0.22
C LEU A 61 -8.14 50.94 0.06
N LEU A 62 -7.68 49.88 0.71
CA LEU A 62 -8.50 48.70 1.02
C LEU A 62 -9.67 49.06 1.93
N SER A 63 -9.45 49.93 2.92
CA SER A 63 -10.54 50.46 3.78
C SER A 63 -11.57 51.28 2.99
N LEU A 64 -11.16 51.97 1.93
CA LEU A 64 -12.06 52.75 1.06
C LEU A 64 -12.82 51.86 0.06
N ILE A 65 -12.20 50.80 -0.47
CA ILE A 65 -12.87 49.81 -1.33
C ILE A 65 -13.95 49.04 -0.54
N LEU A 66 -13.66 48.60 0.69
CA LEU A 66 -14.65 47.96 1.58
C LEU A 66 -15.88 48.85 1.85
N ASN A 67 -15.70 50.18 1.80
CA ASN A 67 -16.76 51.18 1.99
C ASN A 67 -17.20 51.86 0.67
N ALA A 68 -16.95 51.26 -0.50
CA ALA A 68 -17.21 51.89 -1.79
C ALA A 68 -18.70 51.85 -2.21
N GLY A 69 -19.37 50.71 -2.01
CA GLY A 69 -20.74 50.47 -2.44
C GLY A 69 -21.00 49.04 -2.90
N SER A 70 -22.26 48.62 -2.99
CA SER A 70 -22.67 47.29 -3.47
C SER A 70 -22.68 47.16 -5.00
N GLY A 71 -22.10 48.13 -5.71
CA GLY A 71 -21.95 48.15 -7.16
C GLY A 71 -20.59 47.61 -7.62
N ASP A 72 -20.23 47.91 -8.87
CA ASP A 72 -19.11 47.26 -9.56
C ASP A 72 -17.71 47.67 -9.07
N GLY A 73 -17.61 48.41 -7.95
CA GLY A 73 -16.36 48.88 -7.36
C GLY A 73 -15.35 47.78 -7.06
N PHE A 74 -15.81 46.58 -6.66
CA PHE A 74 -14.92 45.42 -6.48
C PHE A 74 -14.43 44.86 -7.82
N GLN A 75 -15.30 44.75 -8.83
CA GLN A 75 -14.89 44.28 -10.16
C GLN A 75 -13.90 45.24 -10.81
N LEU A 76 -14.18 46.54 -10.77
CA LEU A 76 -13.28 47.60 -11.24
C LEU A 76 -11.94 47.59 -10.48
N PHE A 77 -11.95 47.30 -9.18
CA PHE A 77 -10.74 47.08 -8.39
C PHE A 77 -9.95 45.85 -8.86
N MET A 78 -10.59 44.71 -9.06
CA MET A 78 -9.93 43.50 -9.58
C MET A 78 -9.39 43.69 -11.00
N THR A 79 -10.11 44.38 -11.90
CA THR A 79 -9.62 44.77 -13.24
C THR A 79 -8.43 45.73 -13.15
N SER A 80 -8.39 46.62 -12.16
CA SER A 80 -7.24 47.50 -11.93
C SER A 80 -6.00 46.70 -11.48
N ILE A 81 -6.17 45.69 -10.62
CA ILE A 81 -5.10 44.76 -10.23
C ILE A 81 -4.67 43.91 -11.44
N GLU A 82 -5.59 43.43 -12.28
CA GLU A 82 -5.26 42.69 -13.51
C GLU A 82 -4.37 43.52 -14.46
N LYS A 83 -4.74 44.78 -14.68
CA LYS A 83 -4.06 45.68 -15.60
C LYS A 83 -2.66 46.08 -15.10
N HIS A 84 -2.51 46.39 -13.82
CA HIS A 84 -1.29 46.97 -13.25
C HIS A 84 -0.41 45.95 -12.50
N PHE A 85 -0.99 44.88 -11.93
CA PHE A 85 -0.32 43.90 -11.06
C PHE A 85 -0.66 42.45 -11.46
N LYS A 86 -0.44 42.08 -12.73
CA LYS A 86 -0.76 40.75 -13.31
C LYS A 86 -0.39 39.55 -12.43
N ASN A 87 0.79 39.57 -11.79
CA ASN A 87 1.25 38.48 -10.93
C ASN A 87 0.40 38.34 -9.65
N LEU A 88 -0.01 39.46 -9.06
CA LEU A 88 -0.91 39.49 -7.90
C LEU A 88 -2.31 39.04 -8.32
N HIS A 89 -2.81 39.47 -9.48
CA HIS A 89 -4.09 39.01 -10.03
C HIS A 89 -4.12 37.50 -10.25
N SER A 90 -3.07 36.92 -10.84
CA SER A 90 -2.98 35.46 -11.01
C SER A 90 -3.04 34.76 -9.66
N ARG A 91 -2.25 35.19 -8.67
CA ARG A 91 -2.24 34.57 -7.34
C ARG A 91 -3.58 34.69 -6.63
N LEU A 92 -4.29 35.81 -6.76
CA LEU A 92 -5.65 35.97 -6.24
C LEU A 92 -6.64 35.03 -6.93
N GLN A 93 -6.56 34.88 -8.26
CA GLN A 93 -7.35 33.88 -8.98
C GLN A 93 -7.01 32.45 -8.53
N ASP A 94 -5.74 32.12 -8.32
CA ASP A 94 -5.30 30.78 -7.98
C ASP A 94 -5.70 30.40 -6.54
N ILE A 95 -5.67 31.35 -5.60
CA ILE A 95 -6.27 31.21 -4.27
C ILE A 95 -7.80 31.01 -4.38
N ALA A 96 -8.50 31.73 -5.25
CA ALA A 96 -9.93 31.55 -5.47
C ALA A 96 -10.25 30.16 -6.07
N LYS A 97 -9.50 29.71 -7.08
CA LYS A 97 -9.59 28.35 -7.66
C LYS A 97 -9.34 27.29 -6.59
N GLN A 98 -8.32 27.47 -5.75
CA GLN A 98 -8.00 26.54 -4.66
C GLN A 98 -9.11 26.48 -3.60
N LYS A 99 -9.74 27.61 -3.25
CA LYS A 99 -10.89 27.66 -2.34
C LYS A 99 -12.12 26.96 -2.93
N ILE A 100 -12.45 27.22 -4.19
CA ILE A 100 -13.55 26.54 -4.91
C ILE A 100 -13.29 25.02 -4.98
N TRP A 101 -12.06 24.61 -5.31
CA TRP A 101 -11.67 23.21 -5.30
C TRP A 101 -11.81 22.57 -3.92
N SER A 102 -11.30 23.22 -2.87
CA SER A 102 -11.38 22.72 -1.48
C SER A 102 -12.83 22.62 -0.99
N ALA A 103 -13.67 23.62 -1.29
CA ALA A 103 -15.10 23.59 -0.98
C ALA A 103 -15.81 22.43 -1.68
N ASN A 104 -15.47 22.16 -2.94
CA ASN A 104 -15.99 21.00 -3.68
C ASN A 104 -15.52 19.65 -3.09
N GLN A 105 -14.29 19.55 -2.58
CA GLN A 105 -13.85 18.34 -1.86
C GLN A 105 -14.60 18.17 -0.54
N ILE A 106 -14.82 19.25 0.22
CA ILE A 106 -15.61 19.22 1.46
C ILE A 106 -17.07 18.82 1.18
N LYS A 107 -17.66 19.29 0.07
CA LYS A 107 -19.01 18.88 -0.37
C LYS A 107 -19.05 17.38 -0.68
N LYS A 108 -18.10 16.87 -1.48
CA LYS A 108 -18.00 15.43 -1.79
C LYS A 108 -17.77 14.56 -0.55
N ALA A 109 -16.96 15.01 0.40
CA ALA A 109 -16.75 14.30 1.66
C ALA A 109 -18.05 14.15 2.46
N LYS A 110 -18.87 15.22 2.51
CA LYS A 110 -20.20 15.17 3.16
C LYS A 110 -21.22 14.31 2.41
N GLU A 111 -21.21 14.35 1.09
CA GLU A 111 -22.05 13.49 0.25
C GLU A 111 -21.73 12.01 0.49
N PHE A 112 -20.44 11.65 0.53
CA PHE A 112 -19.99 10.29 0.84
C PHE A 112 -20.26 9.87 2.29
N GLU A 113 -20.17 10.81 3.25
CA GLU A 113 -20.52 10.55 4.66
C GLU A 113 -22.03 10.29 4.85
N GLN A 114 -22.89 11.00 4.10
CA GLN A 114 -24.33 10.75 4.05
C GLN A 114 -24.67 9.42 3.36
N GLU A 115 -24.02 9.09 2.24
CA GLU A 115 -24.17 7.80 1.54
C GLU A 115 -23.77 6.64 2.46
N LYS A 116 -22.68 6.79 3.22
CA LYS A 116 -22.27 5.82 4.24
C LYS A 116 -23.29 5.69 5.37
N GLU A 117 -23.81 6.80 5.90
CA GLU A 117 -24.82 6.78 6.96
C GLU A 117 -26.13 6.10 6.50
N GLN A 118 -26.50 6.26 5.22
CA GLN A 118 -27.61 5.51 4.61
C GLN A 118 -27.28 4.02 4.49
N TYR A 119 -26.11 3.65 3.99
CA TYR A 119 -25.68 2.25 3.88
C TYR A 119 -25.67 1.53 5.24
N ASP A 120 -25.15 2.16 6.30
CA ASP A 120 -25.12 1.56 7.63
C ASP A 120 -26.54 1.43 8.24
N LYS A 121 -27.51 2.29 7.87
CA LYS A 121 -28.94 2.13 8.22
C LYS A 121 -29.61 0.99 7.45
N GLU A 122 -29.47 0.94 6.13
CA GLU A 122 -30.02 -0.14 5.31
C GLU A 122 -29.48 -1.52 5.74
N LYS A 123 -28.19 -1.57 6.08
CA LYS A 123 -27.53 -2.75 6.63
C LYS A 123 -28.10 -3.17 7.99
N ALA A 124 -28.44 -2.22 8.87
CA ALA A 124 -29.11 -2.52 10.14
C ALA A 124 -30.52 -3.10 9.90
N GLU A 125 -31.32 -2.50 9.01
CA GLU A 125 -32.62 -3.04 8.62
C GLU A 125 -32.52 -4.46 8.03
N TRP A 126 -31.51 -4.73 7.21
CA TRP A 126 -31.28 -6.09 6.67
C TRP A 126 -30.94 -7.11 7.75
N ILE A 127 -30.20 -6.73 8.79
CA ILE A 127 -29.90 -7.60 9.94
C ILE A 127 -31.18 -7.90 10.75
N ASP A 128 -32.01 -6.89 11.02
CA ASP A 128 -33.28 -7.09 11.72
C ASP A 128 -34.28 -7.92 10.91
N ARG A 129 -34.36 -7.72 9.59
CA ARG A 129 -35.18 -8.57 8.69
C ARG A 129 -34.69 -10.01 8.66
N LEU A 130 -33.37 -10.24 8.62
CA LEU A 130 -32.79 -11.60 8.72
C LEU A 130 -33.12 -12.28 10.05
N LYS A 131 -33.06 -11.53 11.16
CA LYS A 131 -33.44 -12.02 12.49
C LYS A 131 -34.92 -12.37 12.57
N GLN A 132 -35.81 -11.51 12.06
CA GLN A 132 -37.25 -11.80 11.98
C GLN A 132 -37.52 -13.06 11.12
N LEU A 133 -36.85 -13.21 9.99
CA LEU A 133 -36.96 -14.42 9.16
C LEU A 133 -36.50 -15.67 9.92
N GLN A 134 -35.38 -15.61 10.65
CA GLN A 134 -34.89 -16.71 11.48
C GLN A 134 -35.87 -17.07 12.61
N GLU A 135 -36.49 -16.08 13.27
CA GLU A 135 -37.52 -16.28 14.29
C GLU A 135 -38.79 -16.92 13.70
N THR A 136 -39.26 -16.46 12.54
CA THR A 136 -40.43 -17.07 11.86
C THR A 136 -40.13 -18.49 11.37
N ASN A 137 -38.94 -18.77 10.87
CA ASN A 137 -38.53 -20.12 10.48
C ASN A 137 -38.47 -21.05 11.70
N SER A 138 -37.93 -20.59 12.84
CA SER A 138 -37.93 -21.38 14.08
C SER A 138 -39.35 -21.68 14.59
N ALA A 139 -40.28 -20.72 14.47
CA ALA A 139 -41.69 -20.94 14.79
C ALA A 139 -42.37 -21.92 13.81
N GLN A 140 -42.01 -21.90 12.53
CA GLN A 140 -42.49 -22.88 11.54
C GLN A 140 -41.93 -24.29 11.79
N SER A 141 -40.63 -24.42 12.12
CA SER A 141 -40.02 -25.71 12.47
C SER A 141 -40.72 -26.37 13.66
N LYS A 142 -40.96 -25.62 14.75
CA LYS A 142 -41.73 -26.14 15.90
C LYS A 142 -43.14 -26.58 15.53
N LYS A 143 -43.82 -25.81 14.66
CA LYS A 143 -45.16 -26.17 14.18
C LYS A 143 -45.15 -27.44 13.31
N ILE A 144 -44.06 -27.71 12.60
CA ILE A 144 -43.87 -28.98 11.86
C ILE A 144 -43.59 -30.11 12.85
N GLU A 145 -42.72 -29.92 13.85
CA GLU A 145 -42.45 -30.89 14.92
C GLU A 145 -43.75 -31.27 15.68
N ASP A 146 -44.60 -30.30 16.03
CA ASP A 146 -45.92 -30.51 16.63
C ASP A 146 -46.87 -31.30 15.70
N GLN A 147 -46.79 -31.07 14.39
CA GLN A 147 -47.60 -31.78 13.38
C GLN A 147 -47.12 -33.21 13.17
N ASP A 148 -45.81 -33.44 13.09
CA ASP A 148 -45.21 -34.77 12.96
C ASP A 148 -45.45 -35.61 14.22
N ALA A 149 -45.35 -35.03 15.42
CA ALA A 149 -45.74 -35.68 16.67
C ALA A 149 -47.23 -36.11 16.66
N LYS A 150 -48.12 -35.26 16.12
CA LYS A 150 -49.54 -35.61 15.95
C LYS A 150 -49.77 -36.70 14.89
N ILE A 151 -49.00 -36.69 13.80
CA ILE A 151 -49.05 -37.74 12.77
C ILE A 151 -48.55 -39.07 13.34
N GLN A 152 -47.53 -39.07 14.18
CA GLN A 152 -47.04 -40.26 14.87
C GLN A 152 -48.11 -40.85 15.80
N LEU A 153 -48.74 -40.03 16.66
CA LEU A 153 -49.84 -40.47 17.53
C LEU A 153 -51.00 -41.09 16.73
N LEU A 154 -51.42 -40.44 15.63
CA LEU A 154 -52.46 -40.98 14.74
C LEU A 154 -52.00 -42.27 14.03
N THR A 155 -50.71 -42.44 13.77
CA THR A 155 -50.16 -43.67 13.19
C THR A 155 -50.21 -44.82 14.20
N ASP A 156 -49.88 -44.54 15.47
CA ASP A 156 -49.91 -45.52 16.57
C ASP A 156 -51.34 -45.92 16.98
N GLU A 157 -52.31 -45.00 16.90
CA GLU A 157 -53.74 -45.33 16.97
C GLU A 157 -54.18 -46.23 15.80
N ASN A 158 -53.72 -45.93 14.58
CA ASN A 158 -54.05 -46.72 13.39
C ASN A 158 -53.40 -48.11 13.35
N THR A 159 -52.23 -48.32 13.97
CA THR A 159 -51.66 -49.67 14.13
C THR A 159 -52.45 -50.47 15.16
N LYS A 160 -52.77 -49.88 16.32
CA LYS A 160 -53.61 -50.50 17.35
C LYS A 160 -54.99 -50.92 16.81
N LEU A 161 -55.68 -50.04 16.08
CA LEU A 161 -56.97 -50.37 15.45
C LEU A 161 -56.86 -51.51 14.42
N LYS A 162 -55.75 -51.61 13.68
CA LYS A 162 -55.50 -52.75 12.77
C LYS A 162 -55.30 -54.07 13.54
N GLU A 163 -54.66 -54.04 14.71
CA GLU A 163 -54.54 -55.23 15.57
C GLU A 163 -55.88 -55.64 16.19
N GLU A 164 -56.72 -54.69 16.60
CA GLU A 164 -58.07 -54.97 17.10
C GLU A 164 -58.96 -55.56 15.98
N ILE A 165 -58.96 -54.97 14.78
CA ILE A 165 -59.65 -55.52 13.60
C ILE A 165 -59.13 -56.91 13.23
N LYS A 166 -57.82 -57.17 13.39
CA LYS A 166 -57.24 -58.51 13.16
C LYS A 166 -57.80 -59.52 14.17
N LYS A 167 -57.81 -59.19 15.47
CA LYS A 167 -58.38 -60.06 16.53
C LYS A 167 -59.86 -60.36 16.26
N TYR A 168 -60.67 -59.36 15.93
CA TYR A 168 -62.08 -59.59 15.59
C TYR A 168 -62.27 -60.55 14.41
N LYS A 169 -61.43 -60.47 13.37
CA LYS A 169 -61.47 -61.43 12.25
C LYS A 169 -61.00 -62.83 12.63
N GLU A 170 -60.05 -62.96 13.54
CA GLU A 170 -59.60 -64.24 14.09
C GLU A 170 -60.69 -64.89 14.97
N GLU A 171 -61.41 -64.09 15.77
CA GLU A 171 -62.60 -64.53 16.51
C GLU A 171 -63.78 -64.91 15.61
N GLU A 172 -64.05 -64.12 14.55
CA GLU A 172 -65.13 -64.38 13.59
C GLU A 172 -64.86 -65.69 12.82
N GLN A 173 -63.62 -65.94 12.41
CA GLN A 173 -63.21 -67.22 11.84
C GLN A 173 -63.29 -68.38 12.84
N ALA A 174 -63.02 -68.14 14.13
CA ALA A 174 -63.20 -69.16 15.16
C ALA A 174 -64.68 -69.54 15.34
N LYS A 175 -65.57 -68.55 15.47
CA LYS A 175 -67.03 -68.73 15.56
C LYS A 175 -67.60 -69.42 14.32
N SER A 176 -67.18 -69.01 13.12
CA SER A 176 -67.59 -69.64 11.86
C SER A 176 -67.18 -71.13 11.77
N ARG A 177 -65.98 -71.48 12.25
CA ARG A 177 -65.55 -72.90 12.35
C ARG A 177 -66.34 -73.67 13.41
N GLU A 178 -66.70 -73.02 14.51
CA GLU A 178 -67.52 -73.62 15.58
C GLU A 178 -68.96 -73.89 15.10
N GLU A 179 -69.55 -72.97 14.35
CA GLU A 179 -70.81 -73.18 13.62
C GLU A 179 -70.72 -74.27 12.55
N GLU A 180 -69.60 -74.35 11.82
CA GLU A 180 -69.37 -75.41 10.83
C GLU A 180 -69.28 -76.79 11.52
N ILE A 181 -68.58 -76.88 12.66
CA ILE A 181 -68.53 -78.08 13.51
C ILE A 181 -69.92 -78.43 14.05
N GLN A 182 -70.69 -77.48 14.56
CA GLN A 182 -72.07 -77.70 15.03
C GLN A 182 -73.01 -78.16 13.91
N ASN A 183 -72.83 -77.63 12.70
CA ASN A 183 -73.55 -78.10 11.51
C ASN A 183 -73.13 -79.53 11.12
N VAL A 184 -71.85 -79.90 11.23
CA VAL A 184 -71.38 -81.28 11.01
C VAL A 184 -71.97 -82.24 12.05
N ILE A 185 -71.99 -81.87 13.33
CA ILE A 185 -72.61 -82.65 14.42
C ILE A 185 -74.12 -82.81 14.18
N SER A 186 -74.83 -81.73 13.90
CA SER A 186 -76.26 -81.75 13.59
C SER A 186 -76.59 -82.61 12.35
N ASN A 187 -75.71 -82.59 11.34
CA ASN A 187 -75.82 -83.44 10.15
C ASN A 187 -75.29 -84.87 10.34
N ALA A 188 -74.69 -85.20 11.50
CA ALA A 188 -74.41 -86.56 11.92
C ALA A 188 -75.64 -87.16 12.63
N SER A 189 -76.20 -86.48 13.63
CA SER A 189 -77.42 -86.93 14.32
C SER A 189 -78.63 -87.05 13.39
N ARG A 190 -78.77 -86.16 12.38
CA ARG A 190 -79.78 -86.30 11.31
C ARG A 190 -79.56 -87.48 10.35
N LYS A 191 -78.47 -88.26 10.49
CA LYS A 191 -78.20 -89.49 9.70
C LYS A 191 -78.39 -90.77 10.49
N GLU A 192 -78.55 -90.71 11.81
CA GLU A 192 -78.78 -91.89 12.66
C GLU A 192 -80.20 -92.45 12.50
N THR A 193 -81.18 -91.61 12.10
CA THR A 193 -82.53 -92.06 11.72
C THR A 193 -82.66 -92.54 10.27
N ASN A 194 -81.57 -93.05 9.67
CA ASN A 194 -81.62 -93.76 8.38
C ASN A 194 -80.55 -94.85 8.24
N ILE A 195 -80.20 -95.49 9.36
CA ILE A 195 -79.34 -96.68 9.39
C ILE A 195 -80.17 -97.91 8.99
N SER A 196 -80.22 -98.18 7.68
CA SER A 196 -80.70 -99.47 7.14
C SER A 196 -80.23 -99.78 5.71
N VAL A 197 -79.80 -98.78 4.92
CA VAL A 197 -79.51 -98.95 3.48
C VAL A 197 -78.06 -98.63 3.08
N LYS A 198 -77.24 -98.10 4.01
CA LYS A 198 -75.87 -97.63 3.67
C LYS A 198 -74.76 -98.66 3.81
N ASP A 199 -74.90 -99.67 4.66
CA ASP A 199 -73.82 -100.65 4.89
C ASP A 199 -73.55 -101.56 3.67
N THR A 200 -74.57 -101.79 2.83
CA THR A 200 -74.41 -102.51 1.56
C THR A 200 -73.54 -101.74 0.56
N ILE A 201 -73.68 -100.41 0.51
CA ILE A 201 -72.94 -99.53 -0.41
C ILE A 201 -71.52 -99.24 0.12
N LEU A 202 -71.36 -99.13 1.44
CA LEU A 202 -70.06 -98.88 2.07
C LEU A 202 -69.08 -100.06 1.97
N LYS A 203 -69.55 -101.26 1.60
CA LYS A 203 -68.70 -102.44 1.39
C LYS A 203 -68.02 -102.42 0.02
N GLY A 204 -68.78 -102.21 -1.06
CA GLY A 204 -68.22 -102.14 -2.43
C GLY A 204 -67.21 -100.99 -2.60
N LEU A 205 -67.51 -99.80 -2.06
CA LEU A 205 -66.62 -98.64 -2.14
C LEU A 205 -65.32 -98.78 -1.33
N LYS A 206 -65.23 -99.74 -0.39
CA LYS A 206 -63.96 -100.05 0.30
C LYS A 206 -63.05 -100.92 -0.56
N GLU A 207 -63.59 -101.96 -1.18
CA GLU A 207 -62.85 -102.88 -2.06
C GLU A 207 -62.32 -102.17 -3.32
N GLU A 208 -63.04 -101.16 -3.81
CA GLU A 208 -62.60 -100.30 -4.92
C GLU A 208 -61.53 -99.28 -4.48
N ARG A 209 -61.68 -98.68 -3.28
CA ARG A 209 -60.69 -97.74 -2.72
C ARG A 209 -59.36 -98.42 -2.38
N GLU A 210 -59.36 -99.68 -1.95
CA GLU A 210 -58.12 -100.43 -1.72
C GLU A 210 -57.38 -100.76 -3.03
N LYS A 211 -58.09 -101.11 -4.11
CA LYS A 211 -57.48 -101.26 -5.44
C LYS A 211 -56.81 -99.96 -5.91
N ILE A 212 -57.47 -98.82 -5.72
CA ILE A 212 -56.93 -97.51 -6.09
C ILE A 212 -55.72 -97.14 -5.23
N LEU A 213 -55.74 -97.37 -3.91
CA LEU A 213 -54.60 -97.10 -3.03
C LEU A 213 -53.38 -97.97 -3.37
N LYS A 214 -53.59 -99.26 -3.65
CA LYS A 214 -52.49 -100.20 -3.97
C LYS A 214 -51.73 -99.76 -5.22
N ASN A 215 -52.46 -99.38 -6.27
CA ASN A 215 -51.92 -98.82 -7.51
C ASN A 215 -51.20 -97.47 -7.29
N PHE A 216 -51.60 -96.68 -6.28
CA PHE A 216 -50.94 -95.42 -5.95
C PHE A 216 -49.64 -95.59 -5.12
N THR A 217 -49.49 -96.70 -4.40
CA THR A 217 -48.28 -96.98 -3.60
C THR A 217 -47.13 -97.62 -4.38
N GLU A 218 -47.38 -98.31 -5.49
CA GLU A 218 -46.31 -98.88 -6.32
C GLU A 218 -45.71 -97.86 -7.32
N ALA A 219 -46.42 -96.77 -7.62
CA ALA A 219 -45.94 -95.66 -8.46
C ALA A 219 -44.99 -94.67 -7.76
N LYS A 220 -44.17 -95.12 -6.79
CA LYS A 220 -43.29 -94.22 -5.99
C LYS A 220 -41.90 -94.78 -5.66
N LYS A 221 -41.29 -95.52 -6.60
CA LYS A 221 -39.84 -95.81 -6.65
C LYS A 221 -39.39 -95.71 -8.11
N GLN A 222 -38.17 -95.18 -8.33
CA GLN A 222 -37.72 -94.47 -9.56
C GLN A 222 -38.28 -93.03 -9.61
N THR A 223 -37.49 -91.97 -9.83
CA THR A 223 -36.02 -91.81 -9.95
C THR A 223 -35.61 -90.41 -9.39
N PRO A 224 -34.32 -90.12 -9.15
CA PRO A 224 -33.87 -88.93 -8.40
C PRO A 224 -33.53 -87.74 -9.37
N PRO A 225 -32.71 -86.71 -9.03
CA PRO A 225 -33.29 -85.39 -8.81
C PRO A 225 -32.60 -84.24 -9.58
N ASP A 226 -33.27 -83.68 -10.58
CA ASP A 226 -32.85 -82.47 -11.29
C ASP A 226 -34.04 -81.53 -11.60
N ASP A 227 -33.79 -80.42 -12.31
CA ASP A 227 -34.78 -79.43 -12.75
C ASP A 227 -35.52 -78.62 -11.66
N ARG A 228 -34.78 -78.20 -10.62
CA ARG A 228 -35.20 -77.04 -9.78
C ARG A 228 -34.29 -75.81 -9.85
N ILE A 229 -33.35 -75.79 -10.81
CA ILE A 229 -32.48 -74.63 -11.11
C ILE A 229 -32.91 -73.95 -12.43
N ALA A 230 -33.22 -74.73 -13.47
CA ALA A 230 -33.49 -74.26 -14.83
C ALA A 230 -34.69 -73.28 -15.01
N LEU A 231 -35.53 -73.08 -13.99
CA LEU A 231 -36.67 -72.15 -14.04
C LEU A 231 -36.42 -70.78 -13.38
N LEU A 232 -35.27 -70.57 -12.72
CA LEU A 232 -34.91 -69.26 -12.15
C LEU A 232 -34.02 -68.44 -13.10
N GLU A 233 -33.12 -69.08 -13.84
CA GLU A 233 -32.19 -68.39 -14.75
C GLU A 233 -32.93 -67.75 -15.95
N LYS A 234 -34.02 -68.37 -16.43
CA LYS A 234 -34.79 -67.90 -17.58
C LYS A 234 -35.61 -66.62 -17.34
N ARG A 235 -35.54 -66.02 -16.14
CA ARG A 235 -36.20 -64.75 -15.79
C ARG A 235 -35.24 -63.62 -15.39
N LEU A 236 -33.92 -63.87 -15.43
CA LEU A 236 -32.88 -62.92 -15.02
C LEU A 236 -32.04 -62.38 -16.20
N HIS A 237 -32.60 -62.43 -17.42
CA HIS A 237 -31.89 -62.11 -18.67
C HIS A 237 -32.65 -61.13 -19.58
N GLN A 238 -33.29 -60.10 -18.99
CA GLN A 238 -33.97 -59.04 -19.76
C GLN A 238 -33.78 -57.59 -19.27
N LEU A 239 -33.12 -57.34 -18.13
CA LEU A 239 -32.99 -55.97 -17.56
C LEU A 239 -31.61 -55.64 -16.93
N VAL A 240 -30.50 -56.03 -17.58
CA VAL A 240 -29.20 -55.35 -17.38
C VAL A 240 -28.52 -55.18 -18.73
N SER A 241 -28.30 -53.93 -19.16
CA SER A 241 -27.57 -53.61 -20.39
C SER A 241 -26.80 -52.29 -20.25
N VAL A 242 -25.68 -52.18 -20.98
CA VAL A 242 -24.82 -50.99 -21.16
C VAL A 242 -24.10 -50.43 -19.92
N ARG A 243 -22.97 -51.07 -19.56
CA ARG A 243 -21.68 -50.38 -19.32
C ARG A 243 -20.51 -51.23 -19.82
N PRO A 244 -19.71 -50.79 -20.81
CA PRO A 244 -18.53 -51.51 -21.26
C PRO A 244 -17.26 -51.15 -20.46
N VAL A 245 -16.90 -52.07 -19.56
CA VAL A 245 -15.55 -52.68 -19.39
C VAL A 245 -14.32 -51.92 -19.94
N LYS A 246 -13.33 -51.72 -19.05
CA LYS A 246 -11.94 -51.34 -19.40
C LYS A 246 -11.26 -52.43 -20.26
N LYS A 247 -10.41 -52.05 -21.22
CA LYS A 247 -9.33 -52.93 -21.72
C LYS A 247 -7.97 -52.28 -21.57
N SER A 248 -7.00 -53.10 -21.17
CA SER A 248 -5.58 -52.78 -21.07
C SER A 248 -4.89 -52.96 -22.42
N VAL A 249 -3.93 -52.07 -22.72
CA VAL A 249 -2.84 -52.34 -23.67
C VAL A 249 -1.55 -51.93 -22.98
N THR A 250 -0.64 -52.88 -22.83
CA THR A 250 0.76 -52.64 -22.42
C THR A 250 1.59 -52.35 -23.67
N PHE A 251 2.50 -51.38 -23.56
CA PHE A 251 3.58 -51.22 -24.52
C PHE A 251 4.79 -50.62 -23.79
N ASP A 252 5.86 -51.41 -23.66
CA ASP A 252 7.17 -50.93 -23.24
C ASP A 252 7.82 -50.17 -24.40
N PHE A 253 8.61 -49.12 -24.09
CA PHE A 253 9.78 -48.76 -24.91
C PHE A 253 10.74 -47.83 -24.15
N ASP A 254 11.97 -48.33 -24.02
CA ASP A 254 13.28 -47.69 -23.80
C ASP A 254 13.50 -46.57 -22.76
N THR A 255 14.40 -46.93 -21.84
CA THR A 255 15.44 -46.10 -21.22
C THR A 255 16.19 -45.20 -22.22
N ASP A 256 16.40 -43.92 -21.88
CA ASP A 256 17.74 -43.33 -21.68
C ASP A 256 17.71 -41.80 -21.54
N ALA A 257 18.07 -41.27 -20.36
CA ALA A 257 18.41 -39.86 -20.14
C ALA A 257 19.10 -39.63 -18.77
N MET A 258 20.32 -40.15 -18.59
CA MET A 258 21.18 -39.78 -17.45
C MET A 258 21.70 -38.33 -17.60
N PRO A 259 21.41 -37.39 -16.66
CA PRO A 259 22.27 -36.24 -16.45
C PRO A 259 23.52 -36.70 -15.69
N SER A 260 24.69 -36.62 -16.32
CA SER A 260 25.90 -37.29 -15.85
C SER A 260 26.51 -36.68 -14.58
N ASP A 261 26.84 -37.57 -13.63
CA ASP A 261 27.79 -37.29 -12.56
C ASP A 261 29.09 -36.72 -13.13
N SER A 262 29.37 -35.45 -12.80
CA SER A 262 30.54 -34.73 -13.33
C SER A 262 31.13 -33.73 -12.34
N SER A 263 30.77 -33.84 -11.05
CA SER A 263 31.45 -33.13 -9.95
C SER A 263 32.81 -33.78 -9.65
N LYS A 264 33.82 -33.47 -10.48
CA LYS A 264 35.21 -33.89 -10.26
C LYS A 264 35.68 -33.45 -8.87
N ILE A 265 35.98 -34.43 -8.00
CA ILE A 265 36.76 -34.19 -6.78
C ILE A 265 38.19 -33.89 -7.23
N TYR A 266 38.53 -32.61 -7.31
CA TYR A 266 39.91 -32.17 -7.42
C TYR A 266 40.57 -32.32 -6.04
N LEU A 267 41.32 -33.41 -5.88
CA LEU A 267 42.38 -33.50 -4.88
C LEU A 267 43.44 -32.44 -5.24
N PHE A 268 43.30 -31.24 -4.67
CA PHE A 268 44.42 -30.31 -4.60
C PHE A 268 45.40 -30.82 -3.55
N GLN A 269 46.66 -30.91 -3.93
CA GLN A 269 47.75 -31.25 -3.03
C GLN A 269 47.96 -30.11 -2.03
N GLU A 270 48.41 -30.48 -0.83
CA GLU A 270 48.92 -29.55 0.17
C GLU A 270 50.20 -28.89 -0.36
N ASP A 271 50.31 -27.56 -0.25
CA ASP A 271 51.54 -26.78 0.02
C ASP A 271 51.38 -25.28 -0.33
N GLU A 272 50.54 -24.55 0.41
CA GLU A 272 50.80 -23.13 0.73
C GLU A 272 49.89 -22.64 1.87
N PRO A 273 50.40 -21.93 2.90
CA PRO A 273 49.58 -21.45 4.01
C PRO A 273 48.75 -20.21 3.59
N LEU A 274 47.52 -20.46 3.13
CA LEU A 274 46.52 -19.43 2.85
C LEU A 274 46.41 -18.43 4.01
N SER A 275 46.67 -17.15 3.70
CA SER A 275 46.60 -16.06 4.66
C SER A 275 45.29 -16.08 5.46
N ILE A 276 45.39 -15.86 6.77
CA ILE A 276 44.26 -15.80 7.72
C ILE A 276 43.14 -14.87 7.20
N HIS A 277 43.48 -13.84 6.41
CA HIS A 277 42.50 -12.94 5.82
C HIS A 277 41.67 -13.61 4.71
N ALA A 278 42.27 -14.44 3.86
CA ALA A 278 41.58 -15.20 2.81
C ALA A 278 40.69 -16.29 3.42
N ALA A 279 41.18 -17.02 4.42
CA ALA A 279 40.39 -18.01 5.16
C ALA A 279 39.15 -17.38 5.81
N ASN A 280 39.29 -16.21 6.45
CA ASN A 280 38.15 -15.47 7.02
C ASN A 280 37.18 -14.91 5.96
N SER A 281 37.66 -14.60 4.75
CA SER A 281 36.78 -14.18 3.65
C SER A 281 35.94 -15.35 3.15
N LEU A 282 36.56 -16.50 2.89
CA LEU A 282 35.87 -17.74 2.49
C LEU A 282 34.88 -18.23 3.56
N LEU A 283 35.22 -18.08 4.84
CA LEU A 283 34.31 -18.44 5.94
C LEU A 283 33.04 -17.56 5.97
N LYS A 284 33.18 -16.26 5.70
CA LYS A 284 32.04 -15.33 5.57
C LYS A 284 31.20 -15.64 4.33
N GLU A 285 31.84 -15.93 3.20
CA GLU A 285 31.17 -16.28 1.95
C GLU A 285 30.38 -17.60 2.10
N ALA A 286 30.97 -18.62 2.73
CA ALA A 286 30.28 -19.86 3.10
C ALA A 286 29.10 -19.62 4.06
N HIS A 287 29.21 -18.70 5.02
CA HIS A 287 28.10 -18.34 5.91
C HIS A 287 26.97 -17.65 5.14
N VAL A 288 27.28 -16.74 4.20
CA VAL A 288 26.27 -16.08 3.34
C VAL A 288 25.59 -17.10 2.42
N LEU A 289 26.33 -18.06 1.86
CA LEU A 289 25.75 -19.15 1.06
C LEU A 289 24.83 -20.07 1.90
N ARG A 290 25.16 -20.31 3.17
CA ARG A 290 24.32 -21.08 4.10
C ARG A 290 23.02 -20.35 4.46
N GLU A 291 23.10 -19.05 4.77
CA GLU A 291 21.94 -18.18 4.98
C GLU A 291 21.01 -18.17 3.76
N LEU A 292 21.57 -18.00 2.55
CA LEU A 292 20.80 -18.00 1.30
C LEU A 292 20.14 -19.35 1.00
N THR A 293 20.79 -20.46 1.37
CA THR A 293 20.22 -21.82 1.23
C THR A 293 19.04 -22.00 2.18
N LEU A 294 19.20 -21.66 3.48
CA LEU A 294 18.11 -21.69 4.46
C LEU A 294 16.94 -20.77 4.08
N ALA A 295 17.22 -19.58 3.54
CA ALA A 295 16.17 -18.67 3.05
C ALA A 295 15.41 -19.26 1.84
N ARG A 296 16.08 -20.04 1.00
CA ARG A 296 15.46 -20.74 -0.15
C ARG A 296 14.63 -21.94 0.30
N GLU A 297 15.10 -22.72 1.27
CA GLU A 297 14.37 -23.85 1.86
C GLU A 297 13.09 -23.37 2.57
N ASN A 298 13.19 -22.36 3.44
CA ASN A 298 12.04 -21.73 4.09
C ASN A 298 11.02 -21.16 3.08
N ARG A 299 11.50 -20.59 1.96
CA ARG A 299 10.64 -20.11 0.88
C ARG A 299 9.93 -21.24 0.14
N ASN A 300 10.59 -22.38 -0.07
CA ASN A 300 9.98 -23.56 -0.70
C ASN A 300 8.92 -24.18 0.22
N PHE A 301 9.22 -24.39 1.50
CA PHE A 301 8.26 -24.86 2.49
C PHE A 301 7.01 -23.95 2.61
N ALA A 302 7.22 -22.63 2.54
CA ALA A 302 6.15 -21.63 2.51
C ALA A 302 5.39 -21.54 1.15
N LEU A 303 5.83 -22.26 0.12
CA LEU A 303 5.11 -22.48 -1.14
C LEU A 303 4.38 -23.83 -1.12
N GLU A 304 5.00 -24.89 -0.57
CA GLU A 304 4.37 -26.20 -0.36
C GLU A 304 3.12 -26.09 0.51
N GLN A 305 3.20 -25.42 1.66
CA GLN A 305 2.00 -25.13 2.48
C GLN A 305 0.91 -24.30 1.76
N LYS A 306 1.25 -23.58 0.67
CA LYS A 306 0.27 -22.83 -0.13
C LYS A 306 -0.32 -23.66 -1.27
N LEU A 307 0.42 -24.65 -1.76
CA LEU A 307 -0.09 -25.68 -2.68
C LEU A 307 -1.04 -26.62 -1.94
N GLU A 308 -0.62 -27.15 -0.80
CA GLU A 308 -1.44 -28.00 0.08
C GLU A 308 -2.77 -27.32 0.46
N LYS A 309 -2.72 -26.04 0.90
CA LYS A 309 -3.93 -25.26 1.20
C LYS A 309 -4.78 -24.94 -0.04
N LYS A 310 -4.19 -24.86 -1.23
CA LYS A 310 -4.92 -24.68 -2.49
C LYS A 310 -5.64 -25.96 -2.90
N ASP A 311 -5.00 -27.11 -2.73
CA ASP A 311 -5.57 -28.40 -3.11
C ASP A 311 -6.66 -28.85 -2.12
N VAL A 312 -6.51 -28.55 -0.81
CA VAL A 312 -7.62 -28.64 0.16
C VAL A 312 -8.80 -27.73 -0.22
N LEU A 313 -8.53 -26.50 -0.68
CA LEU A 313 -9.60 -25.59 -1.13
C LEU A 313 -10.29 -26.10 -2.42
N LYS A 314 -9.54 -26.74 -3.32
CA LYS A 314 -10.06 -27.39 -4.52
C LYS A 314 -10.99 -28.56 -4.16
N ASP A 315 -10.60 -29.42 -3.22
CA ASP A 315 -11.42 -30.54 -2.76
C ASP A 315 -12.71 -30.09 -2.05
N VAL A 316 -12.69 -28.94 -1.36
CA VAL A 316 -13.90 -28.30 -0.80
C VAL A 316 -14.81 -27.80 -1.93
N LEU A 317 -14.26 -27.05 -2.89
CA LEU A 317 -15.03 -26.52 -4.02
C LEU A 317 -15.62 -27.63 -4.92
N GLU A 318 -14.88 -28.72 -5.15
CA GLU A 318 -15.38 -29.86 -5.93
C GLU A 318 -16.52 -30.60 -5.20
N LYS A 319 -16.52 -30.62 -3.86
CA LYS A 319 -17.66 -31.11 -3.07
C LYS A 319 -18.87 -30.16 -3.11
N GLU A 320 -18.66 -28.86 -2.96
CA GLU A 320 -19.74 -27.85 -3.05
C GLU A 320 -20.39 -27.86 -4.44
N ILE A 321 -19.59 -27.92 -5.51
CA ILE A 321 -20.07 -28.08 -6.89
C ILE A 321 -20.84 -29.39 -7.05
N GLY A 322 -20.37 -30.50 -6.47
CA GLY A 322 -21.09 -31.78 -6.48
C GLY A 322 -22.46 -31.73 -5.80
N VAL A 323 -22.57 -31.03 -4.67
CA VAL A 323 -23.86 -30.81 -3.98
C VAL A 323 -24.80 -29.95 -4.84
N LEU A 324 -24.31 -28.85 -5.40
CA LEU A 324 -25.11 -27.97 -6.26
C LEU A 324 -25.60 -28.68 -7.53
N ILE A 325 -24.79 -29.54 -8.15
CA ILE A 325 -25.21 -30.36 -9.29
C ILE A 325 -26.36 -31.30 -8.87
N TYR A 326 -26.23 -31.99 -7.74
CA TYR A 326 -27.28 -32.89 -7.22
C TYR A 326 -28.59 -32.14 -6.92
N GLU A 327 -28.53 -30.92 -6.37
CA GLU A 327 -29.72 -30.09 -6.15
C GLU A 327 -30.37 -29.62 -7.46
N ILE A 328 -29.57 -29.25 -8.47
CA ILE A 328 -30.05 -28.88 -9.81
C ILE A 328 -30.72 -30.08 -10.52
N GLU A 329 -30.14 -31.28 -10.42
CA GLU A 329 -30.74 -32.50 -10.95
C GLU A 329 -32.09 -32.81 -10.27
N LYS A 330 -32.13 -32.72 -8.93
CA LYS A 330 -33.34 -32.96 -8.12
C LYS A 330 -34.45 -31.92 -8.35
N LEU A 331 -34.09 -30.66 -8.63
CA LEU A 331 -35.03 -29.63 -9.07
C LEU A 331 -35.52 -29.91 -10.50
N SER A 332 -34.63 -30.33 -11.41
CA SER A 332 -34.97 -30.67 -12.79
C SER A 332 -35.92 -31.88 -12.89
N GLU A 333 -35.77 -32.85 -11.99
CA GLU A 333 -36.65 -34.01 -11.85
C GLU A 333 -38.05 -33.57 -11.37
N ARG A 334 -38.13 -32.77 -10.29
CA ARG A 334 -39.41 -32.18 -9.84
C ARG A 334 -40.13 -31.37 -10.91
N PHE A 335 -39.39 -30.57 -11.71
CA PHE A 335 -39.95 -29.84 -12.84
C PHE A 335 -40.51 -30.79 -13.92
N ARG A 336 -39.84 -31.91 -14.18
CA ARG A 336 -40.28 -32.94 -15.12
C ARG A 336 -41.57 -33.61 -14.66
N ASP A 337 -41.64 -34.04 -13.40
CA ASP A 337 -42.85 -34.63 -12.79
C ASP A 337 -44.03 -33.66 -12.83
N THR A 338 -43.80 -32.40 -12.47
CA THR A 338 -44.83 -31.35 -12.50
C THR A 338 -45.33 -31.11 -13.91
N THR A 339 -44.44 -31.08 -14.91
CA THR A 339 -44.79 -30.93 -16.33
C THR A 339 -45.56 -32.14 -16.86
N GLU A 340 -45.19 -33.36 -16.46
CA GLU A 340 -45.90 -34.58 -16.85
C GLU A 340 -47.30 -34.64 -16.22
N ASN A 341 -47.46 -34.16 -14.98
CA ASN A 341 -48.76 -34.06 -14.32
C ASN A 341 -49.66 -33.02 -14.99
N PHE A 342 -49.15 -31.84 -15.36
CA PHE A 342 -49.90 -30.88 -16.19
C PHE A 342 -50.30 -31.48 -17.55
N LEU A 343 -49.44 -32.29 -18.18
CA LEU A 343 -49.77 -33.00 -19.43
C LEU A 343 -50.86 -34.07 -19.25
N LYS A 344 -50.88 -34.78 -18.11
CA LYS A 344 -51.93 -35.75 -17.76
C LYS A 344 -53.26 -35.04 -17.48
N GLU A 345 -53.23 -33.96 -16.71
CA GLU A 345 -54.42 -33.15 -16.40
C GLU A 345 -55.00 -32.50 -17.66
N LYS A 346 -54.16 -31.90 -18.51
CA LYS A 346 -54.58 -31.36 -19.80
C LYS A 346 -55.29 -32.42 -20.65
N LYS A 347 -54.72 -33.62 -20.80
CA LYS A 347 -55.36 -34.73 -21.54
C LYS A 347 -56.68 -35.18 -20.90
N SER A 348 -56.79 -35.14 -19.57
CA SER A 348 -58.06 -35.42 -18.88
C SER A 348 -59.13 -34.36 -19.17
N LEU A 349 -58.74 -33.08 -19.23
CA LEU A 349 -59.64 -31.97 -19.58
C LEU A 349 -60.05 -32.00 -21.06
N GLU A 350 -59.11 -32.27 -21.98
CA GLU A 350 -59.41 -32.48 -23.41
C GLU A 350 -60.37 -33.67 -23.62
N GLY A 351 -60.18 -34.77 -22.90
CA GLY A 351 -61.11 -35.91 -22.92
C GLY A 351 -62.50 -35.59 -22.36
N LYS A 352 -62.60 -34.77 -21.30
CA LYS A 352 -63.88 -34.29 -20.75
C LYS A 352 -64.59 -33.33 -21.71
N LEU A 353 -63.85 -32.45 -22.39
CA LEU A 353 -64.39 -31.53 -23.40
C LEU A 353 -65.00 -32.33 -24.56
N LEU A 354 -64.25 -33.26 -25.14
CA LEU A 354 -64.74 -34.16 -26.19
C LEU A 354 -65.96 -34.99 -25.76
N ALA A 355 -66.02 -35.44 -24.51
CA ALA A 355 -67.20 -36.16 -24.00
C ALA A 355 -68.45 -35.26 -23.95
N GLU A 356 -68.31 -34.01 -23.51
CA GLU A 356 -69.44 -33.06 -23.45
C GLU A 356 -69.84 -32.54 -24.84
N GLU A 357 -68.89 -32.35 -25.78
CA GLU A 357 -69.19 -32.07 -27.19
C GLU A 357 -69.98 -33.20 -27.85
N ASN A 358 -69.59 -34.46 -27.64
CA ASN A 358 -70.35 -35.61 -28.16
C ASN A 358 -71.76 -35.72 -27.54
N LYS A 359 -71.91 -35.31 -26.27
CA LYS A 359 -73.20 -35.23 -25.57
C LYS A 359 -74.09 -34.09 -26.11
N GLN A 360 -73.53 -32.92 -26.40
CA GLN A 360 -74.19 -31.83 -27.12
C GLN A 360 -74.66 -32.28 -28.53
N ILE A 361 -73.83 -33.05 -29.24
CA ILE A 361 -74.15 -33.61 -30.57
C ILE A 361 -75.30 -34.64 -30.49
N MET A 362 -75.34 -35.51 -29.47
CA MET A 362 -76.50 -36.40 -29.27
C MET A 362 -77.78 -35.62 -28.97
N ILE A 363 -77.74 -34.67 -28.04
CA ILE A 363 -78.90 -33.83 -27.70
C ILE A 363 -79.42 -33.08 -28.95
N SER A 364 -78.51 -32.56 -29.79
CA SER A 364 -78.86 -31.91 -31.05
C SER A 364 -79.55 -32.86 -32.04
N LYS A 365 -79.08 -34.12 -32.14
CA LYS A 365 -79.72 -35.15 -32.98
C LYS A 365 -81.09 -35.56 -32.45
N ASP A 366 -81.26 -35.74 -31.15
CA ASP A 366 -82.55 -36.10 -30.54
C ASP A 366 -83.60 -34.99 -30.71
N LEU A 367 -83.18 -33.72 -30.67
CA LEU A 367 -84.06 -32.58 -30.94
C LEU A 367 -84.46 -32.51 -32.42
N GLU A 368 -83.53 -32.73 -33.36
CA GLU A 368 -83.83 -32.76 -34.79
C GLU A 368 -84.72 -33.95 -35.17
N ASN A 369 -84.48 -35.13 -34.56
CA ASN A 369 -85.34 -36.30 -34.70
C ASN A 369 -86.78 -36.03 -34.23
N LYS A 370 -86.96 -35.44 -33.03
CA LYS A 370 -88.28 -35.05 -32.51
C LYS A 370 -88.97 -33.98 -33.36
N LYS A 371 -88.21 -33.03 -33.91
CA LYS A 371 -88.73 -32.02 -34.84
C LYS A 371 -89.26 -32.67 -36.12
N ASN A 372 -88.56 -33.66 -36.66
CA ASN A 372 -89.02 -34.41 -37.83
C ASN A 372 -90.27 -35.25 -37.51
N GLU A 373 -90.29 -35.95 -36.38
CA GLU A 373 -91.46 -36.70 -35.89
C GLU A 373 -92.70 -35.79 -35.71
N LEU A 374 -92.51 -34.58 -35.18
CA LEU A 374 -93.58 -33.60 -35.03
C LEU A 374 -94.06 -33.02 -36.38
N GLN A 375 -93.17 -32.86 -37.37
CA GLN A 375 -93.57 -32.48 -38.73
C GLN A 375 -94.33 -33.59 -39.45
N GLU A 376 -93.95 -34.86 -39.24
CA GLU A 376 -94.64 -36.02 -39.80
C GLU A 376 -96.06 -36.16 -39.20
N ARG A 377 -96.18 -36.11 -37.87
CA ARG A 377 -97.49 -36.08 -37.17
C ARG A 377 -98.37 -34.89 -37.59
N LEU A 378 -97.77 -33.72 -37.86
CA LEU A 378 -98.49 -32.54 -38.35
C LEU A 378 -99.04 -32.77 -39.77
N LYS A 379 -98.26 -33.46 -40.62
CA LYS A 379 -98.67 -33.84 -41.98
C LYS A 379 -99.77 -34.90 -41.96
N GLU A 380 -99.64 -35.94 -41.14
CA GLU A 380 -100.71 -36.94 -40.90
C GLU A 380 -102.01 -36.27 -40.41
N SER A 381 -101.90 -35.34 -39.46
CA SER A 381 -103.07 -34.57 -38.97
C SER A 381 -103.71 -33.72 -40.07
N SER A 382 -102.92 -33.15 -40.99
CA SER A 382 -103.44 -32.37 -42.11
C SER A 382 -104.12 -33.26 -43.17
N GLU A 383 -103.59 -34.46 -43.42
CA GLU A 383 -104.16 -35.43 -44.34
C GLU A 383 -105.46 -36.05 -43.77
N LEU A 384 -105.52 -36.29 -42.46
CA LEU A 384 -106.76 -36.68 -41.75
C LEU A 384 -107.86 -35.62 -41.83
N ILE A 385 -107.53 -34.34 -41.65
CA ILE A 385 -108.51 -33.24 -41.80
C ILE A 385 -109.06 -33.21 -43.23
N GLN A 386 -108.21 -33.33 -44.25
CA GLN A 386 -108.64 -33.39 -45.66
C GLN A 386 -109.45 -34.65 -46.02
N GLN A 387 -109.35 -35.74 -45.25
CA GLN A 387 -110.23 -36.90 -45.40
C GLN A 387 -111.59 -36.69 -44.73
N ILE A 388 -111.64 -36.02 -43.57
CA ILE A 388 -112.87 -35.72 -42.84
C ILE A 388 -113.76 -34.74 -43.62
N GLU A 389 -113.16 -33.70 -44.23
CA GLU A 389 -113.87 -32.72 -45.07
C GLU A 389 -114.50 -33.32 -46.34
N LYS A 390 -114.10 -34.53 -46.74
CA LYS A 390 -114.50 -35.14 -48.03
C LYS A 390 -115.71 -36.07 -47.96
N ASN A 391 -116.14 -36.49 -46.77
CA ASN A 391 -117.00 -37.67 -46.59
C ASN A 391 -118.30 -37.40 -45.79
N PHE A 392 -118.99 -36.29 -46.04
CA PHE A 392 -120.35 -36.06 -45.48
C PHE A 392 -121.35 -35.52 -46.52
N SER A 393 -122.12 -36.42 -47.14
CA SER A 393 -123.37 -36.13 -47.87
C SER A 393 -124.18 -37.42 -48.08
N ALA A 394 -125.52 -37.32 -48.04
CA ALA A 394 -126.51 -38.42 -47.98
C ALA A 394 -126.42 -39.29 -46.69
N SER A 395 -127.37 -39.30 -45.75
CA SER A 395 -128.85 -39.41 -45.83
C SER A 395 -129.28 -40.73 -46.50
N VAL A 396 -129.94 -41.67 -45.81
CA VAL A 396 -131.30 -41.52 -45.25
C VAL A 396 -131.53 -42.14 -43.85
N LEU A 397 -130.54 -42.78 -43.21
CA LEU A 397 -130.67 -43.41 -41.87
C LEU A 397 -130.83 -42.42 -40.68
N LEU A 398 -131.32 -41.20 -40.93
CA LEU A 398 -130.99 -40.02 -40.13
C LEU A 398 -131.72 -39.84 -38.80
N GLU A 399 -132.94 -40.35 -38.56
CA GLU A 399 -133.64 -40.02 -37.28
C GLU A 399 -133.23 -40.90 -36.08
N ARG A 400 -133.09 -42.22 -36.24
CA ARG A 400 -132.53 -43.06 -35.15
C ARG A 400 -131.07 -42.72 -34.89
N GLU A 401 -130.33 -42.43 -35.96
CA GLU A 401 -128.95 -41.98 -35.83
C GLU A 401 -128.90 -40.55 -35.29
N LYS A 402 -129.89 -39.68 -35.51
CA LYS A 402 -129.98 -38.34 -34.89
C LYS A 402 -130.10 -38.40 -33.38
N THR A 403 -130.96 -39.23 -32.79
CA THR A 403 -131.01 -39.31 -31.31
C THR A 403 -129.71 -39.87 -30.72
N ARG A 404 -129.06 -40.81 -31.42
CA ARG A 404 -127.73 -41.34 -31.05
C ARG A 404 -126.64 -40.28 -31.25
N LEU A 405 -126.73 -39.49 -32.30
CA LEU A 405 -125.84 -38.39 -32.65
C LEU A 405 -126.06 -37.17 -31.78
N GLU A 406 -127.25 -36.93 -31.21
CA GLU A 406 -127.53 -35.85 -30.24
C GLU A 406 -126.91 -36.17 -28.88
N GLY A 407 -127.00 -37.43 -28.42
CA GLY A 407 -126.21 -37.90 -27.29
C GLY A 407 -124.71 -37.79 -27.55
N LEU A 408 -124.24 -38.27 -28.71
CA LEU A 408 -122.88 -38.08 -29.18
C LEU A 408 -122.52 -36.62 -29.48
N LEU A 409 -123.48 -35.70 -29.64
CA LEU A 409 -123.26 -34.27 -29.87
C LEU A 409 -123.01 -33.62 -28.52
N VAL A 410 -123.83 -33.92 -27.50
CA VAL A 410 -123.56 -33.50 -26.13
C VAL A 410 -122.21 -34.05 -25.64
N ASP A 411 -121.89 -35.32 -25.92
CA ASP A 411 -120.57 -35.88 -25.61
C ASP A 411 -119.44 -35.27 -26.45
N LYS A 412 -119.67 -34.94 -27.73
CA LYS A 412 -118.68 -34.27 -28.59
C LYS A 412 -118.52 -32.79 -28.29
N ASP A 413 -119.54 -32.09 -27.82
CA ASP A 413 -119.53 -30.69 -27.41
C ASP A 413 -118.93 -30.55 -26.01
N ASN A 414 -119.18 -31.51 -25.12
CA ASN A 414 -118.42 -31.64 -23.87
C ASN A 414 -116.94 -31.95 -24.16
N ASN A 415 -116.64 -32.84 -25.12
CA ASN A 415 -115.25 -33.08 -25.54
C ASN A 415 -114.65 -31.88 -26.28
N ALA A 416 -115.41 -31.14 -27.10
CA ALA A 416 -114.96 -29.94 -27.80
C ALA A 416 -114.76 -28.78 -26.83
N GLY A 417 -115.59 -28.65 -25.80
CA GLY A 417 -115.38 -27.73 -24.68
C GLY A 417 -114.12 -28.09 -23.88
N GLN A 418 -113.89 -29.38 -23.61
CA GLN A 418 -112.63 -29.84 -23.01
C GLN A 418 -111.42 -29.66 -23.92
N LEU A 419 -111.57 -29.84 -25.24
CA LEU A 419 -110.49 -29.65 -26.22
C LEU A 419 -110.18 -28.18 -26.43
N ASN A 420 -111.19 -27.31 -26.51
CA ASN A 420 -111.03 -25.86 -26.56
C ASN A 420 -110.40 -25.35 -25.26
N LYS A 421 -110.83 -25.84 -24.09
CA LYS A 421 -110.15 -25.52 -22.82
C LYS A 421 -108.70 -26.00 -22.81
N LYS A 422 -108.40 -27.21 -23.30
CA LYS A 422 -107.01 -27.70 -23.47
C LYS A 422 -106.22 -26.89 -24.50
N LEU A 423 -106.87 -26.39 -25.56
CA LEU A 423 -106.27 -25.54 -26.59
C LEU A 423 -105.93 -24.15 -26.04
N GLU A 424 -106.81 -23.60 -25.20
CA GLU A 424 -106.64 -22.33 -24.49
C GLU A 424 -105.54 -22.47 -23.42
N GLU A 425 -105.58 -23.51 -22.58
CA GLU A 425 -104.50 -23.88 -21.66
C GLU A 425 -103.16 -24.08 -22.37
N ASN A 426 -103.14 -24.70 -23.56
CA ASN A 426 -101.93 -24.87 -24.36
C ASN A 426 -101.49 -23.58 -25.05
N SER A 427 -102.41 -22.66 -25.35
CA SER A 427 -102.10 -21.33 -25.87
C SER A 427 -101.48 -20.43 -24.79
N ILE A 428 -102.00 -20.51 -23.56
CA ILE A 428 -101.40 -19.90 -22.37
C ILE A 428 -99.99 -20.46 -22.14
N LYS A 429 -99.83 -21.79 -22.08
CA LYS A 429 -98.51 -22.45 -21.95
C LYS A 429 -97.56 -22.06 -23.08
N LYS A 430 -98.04 -21.90 -24.32
CA LYS A 430 -97.23 -21.42 -25.45
C LYS A 430 -96.74 -19.99 -25.22
N ILE A 431 -97.60 -19.08 -24.74
CA ILE A 431 -97.22 -17.69 -24.41
C ILE A 431 -96.19 -17.67 -23.25
N GLU A 432 -96.37 -18.52 -22.24
CA GLU A 432 -95.41 -18.72 -21.16
C GLU A 432 -94.05 -19.22 -21.69
N PHE A 433 -94.03 -20.25 -22.54
CA PHE A 433 -92.81 -20.75 -23.17
C PHE A 433 -92.14 -19.71 -24.08
N GLU A 434 -92.88 -18.93 -24.88
CA GLU A 434 -92.31 -17.84 -25.68
C GLU A 434 -91.71 -16.73 -24.81
N SER A 435 -92.29 -16.46 -23.63
CA SER A 435 -91.74 -15.53 -22.64
C SER A 435 -90.46 -16.07 -22.00
N VAL A 436 -90.43 -17.37 -21.65
CA VAL A 436 -89.23 -18.04 -21.13
C VAL A 436 -88.11 -18.05 -22.17
N ILE A 437 -88.41 -18.39 -23.43
CA ILE A 437 -87.43 -18.35 -24.54
C ILE A 437 -86.85 -16.94 -24.70
N LYS A 438 -87.68 -15.90 -24.77
CA LYS A 438 -87.22 -14.50 -24.87
C LYS A 438 -86.36 -14.06 -23.68
N ASN A 439 -86.52 -14.65 -22.51
CA ASN A 439 -85.68 -14.37 -21.34
C ASN A 439 -84.37 -15.19 -21.36
N LEU A 440 -84.39 -16.43 -21.86
CA LEU A 440 -83.18 -17.23 -22.10
C LEU A 440 -82.32 -16.65 -23.24
N GLU A 441 -82.92 -16.13 -24.30
CA GLU A 441 -82.22 -15.42 -25.38
C GLU A 441 -81.49 -14.18 -24.86
N LYS A 442 -82.15 -13.37 -24.02
CA LYS A 442 -81.51 -12.22 -23.34
C LYS A 442 -80.35 -12.66 -22.46
N LEU A 443 -80.55 -13.70 -21.62
CA LEU A 443 -79.54 -14.20 -20.69
C LEU A 443 -78.32 -14.78 -21.43
N SER A 444 -78.56 -15.53 -22.49
CA SER A 444 -77.54 -16.04 -23.40
C SER A 444 -76.73 -14.91 -24.03
N LYS A 445 -77.42 -13.86 -24.54
CA LYS A 445 -76.77 -12.68 -25.09
C LYS A 445 -75.92 -11.93 -24.05
N THR A 446 -76.44 -11.67 -22.86
CA THR A 446 -75.66 -11.00 -21.80
C THR A 446 -74.44 -11.82 -21.38
N SER A 447 -74.56 -13.15 -21.30
CA SER A 447 -73.42 -14.03 -20.99
C SER A 447 -72.38 -14.04 -22.13
N SER A 448 -72.81 -13.99 -23.39
CA SER A 448 -71.92 -13.82 -24.54
C SER A 448 -71.19 -12.47 -24.52
N ASP A 449 -71.91 -11.38 -24.22
CA ASP A 449 -71.34 -10.03 -24.11
C ASP A 449 -70.36 -9.90 -22.92
N GLU A 450 -70.55 -10.69 -21.85
CA GLU A 450 -69.63 -10.79 -20.71
C GLU A 450 -68.40 -11.63 -21.03
N LEU A 451 -68.56 -12.80 -21.68
CA LEU A 451 -67.45 -13.64 -22.13
C LEU A 451 -66.52 -12.90 -23.10
N GLN A 452 -67.06 -12.10 -24.02
CA GLN A 452 -66.26 -11.27 -24.92
C GLN A 452 -65.42 -10.23 -24.15
N LYS A 453 -66.00 -9.52 -23.17
CA LYS A 453 -65.27 -8.57 -22.33
C LYS A 453 -64.14 -9.23 -21.55
N LEU A 454 -64.39 -10.41 -20.97
CA LEU A 454 -63.37 -11.19 -20.26
C LEU A 454 -62.26 -11.69 -21.20
N GLN A 455 -62.59 -12.02 -22.45
CA GLN A 455 -61.60 -12.38 -23.46
C GLN A 455 -60.72 -11.17 -23.87
N ASP A 456 -61.33 -10.00 -24.05
CA ASP A 456 -60.61 -8.75 -24.37
C ASP A 456 -59.72 -8.30 -23.20
N GLU A 457 -60.20 -8.40 -21.95
CA GLU A 457 -59.41 -8.15 -20.75
C GLU A 457 -58.24 -9.15 -20.62
N ARG A 458 -58.47 -10.45 -20.88
CA ARG A 458 -57.39 -11.45 -20.90
C ARG A 458 -56.34 -11.13 -21.96
N LEU A 459 -56.73 -10.63 -23.14
CA LEU A 459 -55.80 -10.19 -24.17
C LEU A 459 -54.99 -8.96 -23.73
N LYS A 460 -55.62 -7.96 -23.11
CA LYS A 460 -54.96 -6.79 -22.52
C LYS A 460 -53.91 -7.18 -21.46
N LEU A 461 -54.30 -8.00 -20.49
CA LEU A 461 -53.40 -8.51 -19.44
C LEU A 461 -52.25 -9.35 -20.01
N THR A 462 -52.50 -10.15 -21.05
CA THR A 462 -51.44 -10.90 -21.76
C THR A 462 -50.44 -9.96 -22.46
N GLY A 463 -50.91 -8.82 -22.98
CA GLY A 463 -50.04 -7.77 -23.53
C GLY A 463 -49.19 -7.10 -22.46
N GLU A 464 -49.80 -6.69 -21.34
CA GLU A 464 -49.11 -6.06 -20.21
C GLU A 464 -48.05 -7.00 -19.58
N LEU A 465 -48.37 -8.30 -19.44
CA LEU A 465 -47.43 -9.31 -18.96
C LEU A 465 -46.20 -9.42 -19.87
N LYS A 466 -46.39 -9.46 -21.21
CA LYS A 466 -45.28 -9.47 -22.17
C LYS A 466 -44.43 -8.19 -22.12
N VAL A 467 -45.01 -7.03 -21.82
CA VAL A 467 -44.22 -5.80 -21.60
C VAL A 467 -43.36 -5.95 -20.34
N LYS A 468 -43.92 -6.46 -19.23
CA LYS A 468 -43.15 -6.70 -17.99
C LYS A 468 -42.10 -7.81 -18.12
N GLU A 469 -42.36 -8.84 -18.91
CA GLU A 469 -41.36 -9.85 -19.27
C GLU A 469 -40.18 -9.25 -20.04
N ASN A 470 -40.45 -8.34 -20.99
CA ASN A 470 -39.40 -7.62 -21.72
C ASN A 470 -38.63 -6.62 -20.83
N GLU A 471 -39.30 -5.88 -19.94
CA GLU A 471 -38.64 -5.03 -18.94
C GLU A 471 -37.71 -5.85 -18.03
N ASN A 472 -38.18 -6.99 -17.52
CA ASN A 472 -37.39 -7.86 -16.65
C ASN A 472 -36.17 -8.44 -17.40
N ASN A 473 -36.35 -8.91 -18.64
CA ASN A 473 -35.27 -9.36 -19.51
C ASN A 473 -34.25 -8.27 -19.85
N PHE A 474 -34.65 -6.99 -19.89
CA PHE A 474 -33.73 -5.86 -20.02
C PHE A 474 -32.94 -5.63 -18.72
N LEU A 475 -33.61 -5.61 -17.57
CA LEU A 475 -32.98 -5.42 -16.26
C LEU A 475 -31.97 -6.53 -15.93
N LEU A 476 -32.29 -7.80 -16.24
CA LEU A 476 -31.37 -8.93 -16.07
C LEU A 476 -30.07 -8.75 -16.87
N ARG A 477 -30.15 -8.24 -18.11
CA ARG A 477 -28.96 -7.95 -18.93
C ARG A 477 -28.12 -6.82 -18.36
N GLU A 478 -28.74 -5.81 -17.76
CA GLU A 478 -28.01 -4.70 -17.12
C GLU A 478 -27.34 -5.14 -15.81
N ILE A 479 -28.01 -6.00 -15.02
CA ILE A 479 -27.43 -6.64 -13.83
C ILE A 479 -26.20 -7.47 -14.19
N GLU A 480 -26.23 -8.23 -15.29
CA GLU A 480 -25.08 -9.03 -15.74
C GLU A 480 -23.88 -8.13 -16.13
N LYS A 481 -24.10 -7.02 -16.87
CA LYS A 481 -23.04 -6.03 -17.15
C LYS A 481 -22.45 -5.40 -15.89
N LEU A 482 -23.31 -5.02 -14.91
CA LEU A 482 -22.86 -4.42 -13.65
C LEU A 482 -22.05 -5.43 -12.82
N LYS A 483 -22.39 -6.70 -12.88
CA LYS A 483 -21.66 -7.82 -12.28
C LYS A 483 -20.31 -8.07 -12.96
N GLU A 484 -20.23 -7.98 -14.30
CA GLU A 484 -18.96 -8.00 -15.06
C GLU A 484 -18.07 -6.82 -14.69
N GLN A 485 -18.60 -5.59 -14.65
CA GLN A 485 -17.87 -4.39 -14.24
C GLN A 485 -17.35 -4.51 -12.79
N ALA A 486 -18.19 -4.96 -11.85
CA ALA A 486 -17.79 -5.20 -10.47
C ALA A 486 -16.70 -6.28 -10.35
N GLN A 487 -16.72 -7.30 -11.22
CA GLN A 487 -15.67 -8.31 -11.29
C GLN A 487 -14.35 -7.73 -11.83
N GLN A 488 -14.40 -6.88 -12.86
CA GLN A 488 -13.23 -6.17 -13.36
C GLN A 488 -12.61 -5.26 -12.29
N SER A 489 -13.41 -4.41 -11.62
CA SER A 489 -12.90 -3.56 -10.54
C SER A 489 -12.33 -4.37 -9.37
N ARG A 490 -12.90 -5.53 -9.04
CA ARG A 490 -12.32 -6.47 -8.06
C ARG A 490 -10.97 -7.04 -8.48
N THR A 491 -10.70 -7.25 -9.77
CA THR A 491 -9.36 -7.62 -10.25
C THR A 491 -8.37 -6.45 -10.22
N GLU A 492 -8.80 -5.25 -10.64
CA GLU A 492 -7.97 -4.05 -10.60
C GLU A 492 -7.55 -3.67 -9.17
N ILE A 493 -8.47 -3.79 -8.19
CA ILE A 493 -8.17 -3.59 -6.76
C ILE A 493 -7.10 -4.58 -6.26
N LYS A 494 -7.16 -5.86 -6.65
CA LYS A 494 -6.17 -6.87 -6.25
C LYS A 494 -4.78 -6.57 -6.80
N ASP A 495 -4.68 -6.10 -8.05
CA ASP A 495 -3.40 -5.70 -8.63
C ASP A 495 -2.86 -4.39 -8.04
N LEU A 496 -3.75 -3.45 -7.66
CA LEU A 496 -3.36 -2.25 -6.90
C LEU A 496 -2.87 -2.59 -5.49
N GLU A 497 -3.57 -3.44 -4.74
CA GLU A 497 -3.12 -3.94 -3.43
C GLU A 497 -1.74 -4.60 -3.51
N LYS A 498 -1.51 -5.44 -4.54
CA LYS A 498 -0.24 -6.09 -4.78
C LYS A 498 0.87 -5.06 -5.04
N ARG A 499 0.61 -4.07 -5.89
CA ARG A 499 1.54 -2.95 -6.15
C ARG A 499 1.85 -2.16 -4.88
N CYS A 500 0.85 -1.85 -4.05
CA CYS A 500 1.06 -1.20 -2.76
C CYS A 500 2.00 -2.03 -1.87
N LYS A 501 1.70 -3.32 -1.67
CA LYS A 501 2.52 -4.25 -0.88
C LYS A 501 3.94 -4.41 -1.41
N ASP A 502 4.17 -4.23 -2.71
CA ASP A 502 5.52 -4.23 -3.28
C ASP A 502 6.25 -2.88 -3.10
N THR A 503 5.56 -1.74 -3.22
CA THR A 503 6.13 -0.42 -2.90
C THR A 503 6.41 -0.20 -1.40
N GLU A 504 5.67 -0.86 -0.51
CA GLU A 504 5.96 -0.83 0.94
C GLU A 504 7.30 -1.52 1.25
N LYS A 505 7.59 -2.65 0.60
CA LYS A 505 8.90 -3.33 0.72
C LYS A 505 10.04 -2.48 0.17
N GLU A 506 9.79 -1.76 -0.92
CA GLU A 506 10.77 -0.83 -1.51
C GLU A 506 11.06 0.35 -0.55
N ARG A 507 10.01 0.95 0.05
CA ARG A 507 10.13 1.95 1.11
C ARG A 507 10.95 1.43 2.28
N ASP A 508 10.66 0.22 2.77
CA ASP A 508 11.31 -0.31 3.97
C ASP A 508 12.77 -0.71 3.72
N ALA A 509 13.10 -1.20 2.51
CA ALA A 509 14.48 -1.40 2.09
C ALA A 509 15.27 -0.07 1.99
N LEU A 510 14.65 0.99 1.46
CA LEU A 510 15.24 2.33 1.43
C LEU A 510 15.40 2.93 2.83
N LEU A 511 14.50 2.62 3.76
CA LEU A 511 14.59 3.04 5.17
C LEU A 511 15.80 2.40 5.86
N GLU A 512 16.01 1.08 5.70
CA GLU A 512 17.20 0.41 6.23
C GLU A 512 18.50 0.90 5.56
N GLN A 513 18.50 1.12 4.24
CA GLN A 513 19.64 1.74 3.56
C GLN A 513 19.95 3.14 4.14
N THR A 514 18.92 3.92 4.48
CA THR A 514 19.07 5.24 5.11
C THR A 514 19.68 5.13 6.51
N LYS A 515 19.23 4.17 7.33
CA LYS A 515 19.82 3.90 8.67
C LYS A 515 21.30 3.52 8.57
N LEU A 516 21.67 2.64 7.64
CA LEU A 516 23.06 2.21 7.41
C LEU A 516 23.95 3.39 6.96
N LEU A 517 23.45 4.25 6.07
CA LEU A 517 24.14 5.46 5.65
C LEU A 517 24.27 6.48 6.79
N GLN A 518 23.25 6.63 7.65
CA GLN A 518 23.29 7.49 8.82
C GLN A 518 24.30 7.00 9.87
N GLY A 519 24.37 5.69 10.12
CA GLY A 519 25.41 5.08 10.97
C GLY A 519 26.81 5.38 10.43
N SER A 520 27.05 5.11 9.14
CA SER A 520 28.34 5.41 8.50
C SER A 520 28.69 6.91 8.52
N ALA A 521 27.70 7.80 8.49
CA ALA A 521 27.92 9.24 8.62
C ALA A 521 28.33 9.64 10.05
N VAL A 522 27.69 9.06 11.08
CA VAL A 522 28.07 9.24 12.49
C VAL A 522 29.48 8.72 12.75
N ASP A 523 29.82 7.53 12.25
CA ASP A 523 31.17 6.97 12.37
C ASP A 523 32.23 7.88 11.73
N LYS A 524 31.95 8.42 10.54
CA LYS A 524 32.83 9.39 9.86
C LYS A 524 32.96 10.71 10.62
N GLN A 525 31.88 11.17 11.27
CA GLN A 525 31.91 12.39 12.07
C GLN A 525 32.69 12.20 13.37
N ASN A 526 32.54 11.05 14.04
CA ASN A 526 33.36 10.66 15.20
C ASN A 526 34.85 10.59 14.83
N ASN A 527 35.18 9.96 13.69
CA ASN A 527 36.55 9.91 13.16
C ASN A 527 37.11 11.31 12.82
N MET A 528 36.28 12.22 12.28
CA MET A 528 36.67 13.62 12.06
C MET A 528 36.98 14.35 13.35
N GLU A 529 36.16 14.19 14.39
CA GLU A 529 36.38 14.83 15.68
C GLU A 529 37.60 14.24 16.40
N GLU A 530 37.87 12.94 16.26
CA GLU A 530 39.16 12.33 16.67
C GLU A 530 40.36 12.94 15.95
N LEU A 531 40.29 13.12 14.63
CA LEU A 531 41.36 13.73 13.83
C LEU A 531 41.58 15.20 14.19
N LYS A 532 40.50 15.93 14.48
CA LYS A 532 40.54 17.32 14.98
C LYS A 532 41.19 17.41 16.36
N ASN A 533 40.81 16.56 17.30
CA ASN A 533 41.46 16.49 18.62
C ASN A 533 42.96 16.12 18.52
N LYS A 534 43.34 15.25 17.57
CA LYS A 534 44.75 14.94 17.27
C LYS A 534 45.48 16.16 16.68
N LEU A 535 44.83 16.91 15.78
CA LEU A 535 45.36 18.14 15.17
C LEU A 535 45.53 19.27 16.20
N ASP A 536 44.58 19.49 17.10
CA ASP A 536 44.69 20.51 18.15
C ASP A 536 45.80 20.16 19.16
N LYS A 537 46.02 18.87 19.42
CA LYS A 537 47.18 18.39 20.19
C LYS A 537 48.51 18.65 19.47
N THR A 538 48.63 18.35 18.17
CA THR A 538 49.88 18.63 17.43
C THR A 538 50.12 20.12 17.24
N ASN A 539 49.07 20.93 17.05
CA ASN A 539 49.16 22.39 17.04
C ASN A 539 49.67 22.94 18.39
N SER A 540 49.20 22.37 19.51
CA SER A 540 49.67 22.73 20.85
C SER A 540 51.15 22.39 21.04
N GLN A 541 51.58 21.19 20.62
CA GLN A 541 53.00 20.79 20.63
C GLN A 541 53.87 21.66 19.71
N LEU A 542 53.38 22.03 18.53
CA LEU A 542 54.08 22.89 17.59
C LEU A 542 54.23 24.32 18.14
N LYS A 543 53.22 24.82 18.87
CA LYS A 543 53.32 26.08 19.62
C LYS A 543 54.38 25.99 20.74
N GLU A 544 54.36 24.93 21.54
CA GLU A 544 55.38 24.71 22.60
C GLU A 544 56.79 24.69 22.01
N LEU A 545 57.02 23.94 20.91
CA LEU A 545 58.29 23.93 20.18
C LEU A 545 58.66 25.30 19.60
N THR A 546 57.68 26.07 19.12
CA THR A 546 57.90 27.43 18.59
C THR A 546 58.32 28.40 19.69
N ASP A 547 57.68 28.36 20.86
CA ASP A 547 58.03 29.20 21.99
C ASP A 547 59.37 28.79 22.61
N ARG A 548 59.67 27.48 22.66
CA ARG A 548 61.00 26.94 23.05
C ARG A 548 62.12 27.32 22.07
N ASN A 549 61.82 27.43 20.77
CA ASN A 549 62.77 27.98 19.79
C ASN A 549 63.03 29.47 20.01
N LYS A 550 62.04 30.27 20.41
CA LYS A 550 62.26 31.69 20.79
C LYS A 550 63.15 31.80 22.02
N GLU A 551 62.93 30.94 23.02
CA GLU A 551 63.77 30.84 24.22
C GLU A 551 65.23 30.49 23.85
N LEU A 552 65.44 29.48 23.00
CA LEU A 552 66.76 29.12 22.47
C LEU A 552 67.39 30.24 21.64
N GLU A 553 66.61 31.00 20.84
CA GLU A 553 67.09 32.19 20.15
C GLU A 553 67.54 33.28 21.14
N THR A 554 66.78 33.55 22.21
CA THR A 554 67.17 34.55 23.21
C THR A 554 68.40 34.13 24.00
N ASN A 555 68.53 32.84 24.32
CA ASN A 555 69.72 32.28 24.99
C ASN A 555 70.94 32.24 24.05
N SER A 556 70.75 32.04 22.75
CA SER A 556 71.80 32.16 21.73
C SER A 556 72.25 33.62 21.56
N LYS A 557 71.33 34.58 21.62
CA LYS A 557 71.63 36.02 21.57
C LYS A 557 72.36 36.51 22.83
N SER A 558 71.98 36.06 24.02
CA SER A 558 72.71 36.40 25.26
C SER A 558 74.11 35.79 25.28
N SER A 559 74.27 34.50 24.95
CA SER A 559 75.58 33.86 24.83
C SER A 559 76.45 34.45 23.70
N GLY A 560 75.84 34.89 22.59
CA GLY A 560 76.52 35.64 21.54
C GLY A 560 77.08 36.98 22.03
N ASN A 561 76.31 37.73 22.82
CA ASN A 561 76.75 38.98 23.44
C ASN A 561 77.84 38.76 24.49
N GLU A 562 77.70 37.75 25.35
CA GLU A 562 78.71 37.34 26.33
C GLU A 562 80.04 36.95 25.64
N LYS A 563 79.95 36.20 24.53
CA LYS A 563 81.12 35.84 23.71
C LYS A 563 81.76 37.04 23.02
N LEU A 564 80.99 38.04 22.60
CA LEU A 564 81.50 39.32 22.09
C LEU A 564 82.20 40.13 23.20
N GLN A 565 81.65 40.15 24.42
CA GLN A 565 82.27 40.80 25.57
C GLN A 565 83.63 40.14 25.91
N LEU A 566 83.67 38.80 25.99
CA LEU A 566 84.91 38.04 26.24
C LEU A 566 85.97 38.25 25.13
N VAL A 567 85.55 38.47 23.88
CA VAL A 567 86.46 38.86 22.79
C VAL A 567 87.01 40.28 22.99
N GLY A 568 86.19 41.22 23.46
CA GLY A 568 86.63 42.57 23.83
C GLY A 568 87.62 42.57 24.99
N GLU A 569 87.33 41.84 26.07
CA GLU A 569 88.21 41.66 27.23
C GLU A 569 89.54 41.01 26.84
N LYS A 570 89.50 39.97 25.99
CA LYS A 570 90.72 39.35 25.42
C LYS A 570 91.56 40.36 24.63
N ALA A 571 90.94 41.21 23.80
CA ALA A 571 91.65 42.22 23.01
C ALA A 571 92.35 43.26 23.92
N GLN A 572 91.69 43.69 25.00
CA GLN A 572 92.28 44.60 25.99
C GLN A 572 93.49 43.95 26.71
N LEU A 573 93.38 42.69 27.14
CA LEU A 573 94.48 41.93 27.75
C LEU A 573 95.66 41.74 26.79
N GLU A 574 95.38 41.49 25.50
CA GLU A 574 96.40 41.35 24.46
C GLU A 574 97.13 42.69 24.19
N GLN A 575 96.41 43.80 24.20
CA GLN A 575 96.98 45.15 24.09
C GLN A 575 97.82 45.52 25.34
N GLN A 576 97.36 45.16 26.55
CA GLN A 576 98.11 45.35 27.79
C GLN A 576 99.40 44.51 27.82
N LYS A 577 99.35 43.27 27.31
CA LYS A 577 100.51 42.37 27.13
C LYS A 577 101.54 42.96 26.15
N ILE A 578 101.10 43.56 25.05
CA ILE A 578 101.98 44.29 24.11
C ILE A 578 102.66 45.46 24.82
N GLU A 579 101.92 46.25 25.60
CA GLU A 579 102.47 47.40 26.34
C GLU A 579 103.52 46.97 27.38
N GLN A 580 103.27 45.90 28.15
CA GLN A 580 104.26 45.33 29.07
C GLN A 580 105.49 44.78 28.34
N SER A 581 105.31 44.12 27.19
CA SER A 581 106.43 43.63 26.37
C SER A 581 107.33 44.78 25.88
N ASN A 582 106.72 45.91 25.49
CA ASN A 582 107.45 47.13 25.14
C ASN A 582 108.19 47.76 26.33
N LYS A 583 107.60 47.77 27.54
CA LYS A 583 108.27 48.18 28.78
C LYS A 583 109.47 47.28 29.10
N ILE A 584 109.34 45.96 28.93
CA ILE A 584 110.44 44.99 29.07
C ILE A 584 111.53 45.23 28.02
N LEU A 585 111.18 45.53 26.77
CA LEU A 585 112.16 45.85 25.72
C LEU A 585 112.94 47.14 26.04
N ALA A 586 112.28 48.17 26.56
CA ALA A 586 112.93 49.39 27.02
C ALA A 586 113.88 49.13 28.21
N MET A 587 113.48 48.30 29.18
CA MET A 587 114.35 47.88 30.28
C MET A 587 115.56 47.06 29.78
N LYS A 588 115.36 46.13 28.83
CA LYS A 588 116.47 45.40 28.18
C LYS A 588 117.43 46.33 27.43
N LYS A 589 116.96 47.43 26.84
CA LYS A 589 117.83 48.48 26.26
C LYS A 589 118.63 49.23 27.35
N LYS A 590 118.00 49.64 28.46
CA LYS A 590 118.70 50.27 29.60
C LYS A 590 119.78 49.35 30.20
N ILE A 591 119.48 48.08 30.45
CA ILE A 591 120.44 47.08 30.95
C ILE A 591 121.63 46.93 30.00
N ARG A 592 121.40 46.96 28.68
CA ARG A 592 122.48 46.88 27.67
C ARG A 592 123.39 48.12 27.71
N HIS A 593 122.82 49.32 27.88
CA HIS A 593 123.59 50.55 28.05
C HIS A 593 124.41 50.53 29.34
N LEU A 594 123.82 50.10 30.47
CA LEU A 594 124.53 49.94 31.75
C LEU A 594 125.66 48.91 31.67
N LYS A 595 125.47 47.77 30.99
CA LYS A 595 126.55 46.80 30.73
C LYS A 595 127.69 47.40 29.91
N ASN A 596 127.40 48.30 28.97
CA ASN A 596 128.43 49.00 28.20
C ASN A 596 129.16 50.06 29.05
N MET A 597 128.46 50.79 29.93
CA MET A 597 129.09 51.68 30.90
C MET A 597 130.02 50.90 31.85
N ILE A 598 129.57 49.78 32.39
CA ILE A 598 130.38 48.91 33.27
C ILE A 598 131.62 48.43 32.50
N LYS A 599 131.48 47.92 31.27
CA LYS A 599 132.63 47.55 30.43
C LYS A 599 133.62 48.69 30.21
N LYS A 600 133.14 49.92 30.01
CA LYS A 600 134.01 51.08 29.88
C LYS A 600 134.75 51.35 31.18
N LEU A 601 134.05 51.40 32.31
CA LEU A 601 134.66 51.58 33.63
C LEU A 601 135.66 50.47 33.98
N THR A 602 135.45 49.23 33.53
CA THR A 602 136.44 48.14 33.70
C THR A 602 137.70 48.36 32.84
N LEU A 603 137.59 48.97 31.66
CA LEU A 603 138.76 49.40 30.87
C LEU A 603 139.44 50.60 31.52
N ASP A 604 138.67 51.64 31.88
CA ASP A 604 139.16 52.84 32.56
C ASP A 604 139.92 52.48 33.87
N ILE A 605 139.44 51.49 34.65
CA ILE A 605 140.13 50.93 35.83
C ILE A 605 141.41 50.20 35.43
N LYS A 606 141.39 49.37 34.38
CA LYS A 606 142.56 48.59 33.97
C LYS A 606 143.68 49.48 33.41
N ASP A 607 143.33 50.57 32.74
CA ASP A 607 144.29 51.58 32.30
C ASP A 607 144.89 52.34 33.50
N LEU A 608 144.10 52.61 34.55
CA LEU A 608 144.61 53.14 35.82
C LEU A 608 145.48 52.13 36.59
N GLU A 609 145.20 50.83 36.50
CA GLU A 609 146.06 49.77 37.05
C GLU A 609 147.41 49.72 36.32
N ASN A 610 147.42 49.79 34.97
CA ASN A 610 148.65 49.90 34.17
C ASN A 610 149.47 51.16 34.55
N ILE A 611 148.82 52.32 34.68
CA ILE A 611 149.46 53.58 35.11
C ILE A 611 150.05 53.45 36.53
N ARG A 612 149.37 52.71 37.42
CA ARG A 612 149.84 52.44 38.79
C ARG A 612 151.05 51.49 38.81
N GLU A 613 151.08 50.45 37.97
CA GLU A 613 152.25 49.58 37.85
C GLU A 613 153.45 50.31 37.25
N GLU A 614 153.25 51.16 36.24
CA GLU A 614 154.28 52.05 35.69
C GLU A 614 154.80 53.03 36.76
N ALA A 615 153.92 53.64 37.56
CA ALA A 615 154.33 54.51 38.66
C ALA A 615 155.16 53.77 39.73
N ILE A 616 154.80 52.52 40.06
CA ILE A 616 155.57 51.65 40.98
C ILE A 616 156.93 51.27 40.35
N PHE A 617 156.98 51.08 39.02
CA PHE A 617 158.22 50.80 38.29
C PHE A 617 159.17 52.01 38.32
N GLN A 618 158.69 53.21 38.02
CA GLN A 618 159.49 54.44 38.13
C GLN A 618 159.89 54.74 39.58
N GLN A 619 159.05 54.45 40.58
CA GLN A 619 159.42 54.55 41.99
C GLN A 619 160.60 53.62 42.34
N LYS A 620 160.55 52.34 41.95
CA LYS A 620 161.66 51.39 42.15
C LYS A 620 162.93 51.81 41.41
N ARG A 621 162.81 52.36 40.20
CA ARG A 621 163.93 52.91 39.43
C ARG A 621 164.60 54.08 40.17
N ASN A 622 163.80 54.96 40.78
CA ASN A 622 164.30 56.08 41.57
C ASN A 622 164.93 55.63 42.90
N GLU A 623 164.42 54.57 43.54
CA GLU A 623 165.11 53.95 44.69
C GLU A 623 166.48 53.38 44.32
N ILE A 624 166.61 52.73 43.16
CA ILE A 624 167.91 52.20 42.68
C ILE A 624 168.89 53.35 42.44
N LEU A 625 168.48 54.38 41.68
CA LEU A 625 169.29 55.58 41.44
C LEU A 625 169.69 56.31 42.75
N SER A 626 168.84 56.25 43.78
CA SER A 626 169.16 56.83 45.09
C SER A 626 170.25 56.04 45.81
N ARG A 627 170.17 54.70 45.82
CA ARG A 627 171.20 53.82 46.41
C ARG A 627 172.55 53.93 45.67
N GLU A 628 172.51 54.09 44.34
CA GLU A 628 173.70 54.37 43.53
C GLU A 628 174.32 55.73 43.87
N LEU A 629 173.52 56.76 44.18
CA LEU A 629 174.02 58.05 44.68
C LEU A 629 174.61 57.99 46.09
N GLU A 630 173.97 57.25 47.00
CA GLU A 630 174.41 57.12 48.40
C GLU A 630 175.74 56.36 48.53
N THR A 631 175.94 55.30 47.72
CA THR A 631 177.21 54.56 47.72
C THR A 631 178.41 55.41 47.26
N PHE A 632 178.21 56.38 46.35
CA PHE A 632 179.29 57.25 45.87
C PHE A 632 179.62 58.43 46.82
N LYS A 633 178.73 58.77 47.76
CA LYS A 633 178.86 59.96 48.65
C LYS A 633 179.28 59.66 50.09
N SER A 634 179.70 58.43 50.38
CA SER A 634 180.21 58.03 51.71
C SER A 634 181.66 58.47 51.99
N SER A 635 182.33 59.12 51.03
CA SER A 635 183.63 59.79 51.23
C SER A 635 183.45 61.31 51.28
N GLN A 636 184.06 61.93 52.30
CA GLN A 636 184.05 63.37 52.63
C GLN A 636 182.79 63.97 53.28
N GLU A 637 182.78 63.82 54.61
CA GLU A 637 182.91 64.95 55.57
C GLU A 637 181.86 66.09 55.66
N THR A 638 181.17 66.07 56.81
CA THR A 638 181.07 67.18 57.80
C THR A 638 179.95 68.26 57.76
N LYS A 639 179.19 68.26 58.88
CA LYS A 639 178.86 69.40 59.79
C LYS A 639 177.79 70.45 59.41
N PHE A 640 176.78 70.59 60.30
CA PHE A 640 176.12 71.83 60.83
C PHE A 640 175.49 72.83 59.80
N ILE A 641 174.28 73.42 59.90
CA ILE A 641 173.29 73.83 60.94
C ILE A 641 171.89 73.82 60.23
N GLU A 642 170.73 73.37 60.74
CA GLU A 642 169.95 73.65 61.98
C GLU A 642 169.03 74.91 61.86
N ILE A 643 167.97 75.02 62.71
CA ILE A 643 166.97 76.13 62.89
C ILE A 643 165.66 76.06 62.04
N PRO A 644 164.46 76.35 62.63
CA PRO A 644 163.35 75.35 62.59
C PRO A 644 161.87 75.88 62.53
N GLU A 645 160.92 74.99 62.88
CA GLU A 645 159.60 75.11 63.57
C GLU A 645 158.56 76.26 63.41
N PHE A 646 157.30 75.84 63.69
CA PHE A 646 156.03 76.52 64.10
C PHE A 646 154.91 76.48 63.05
N VAL A 647 153.80 75.71 63.21
CA VAL A 647 152.74 75.65 64.24
C VAL A 647 151.87 76.92 64.30
N VAL A 648 150.56 76.81 64.02
CA VAL A 648 149.39 77.43 64.72
C VAL A 648 148.09 77.37 63.87
N GLU A 649 147.05 76.83 64.54
CA GLU A 649 145.58 76.88 64.43
C GLU A 649 144.79 77.76 63.42
N SER A 650 143.60 77.24 63.04
CA SER A 650 142.25 77.80 63.38
C SER A 650 141.21 78.07 62.26
N ASN A 651 139.95 78.01 62.70
CA ASN A 651 138.74 78.72 62.24
C ASN A 651 137.92 78.28 60.99
N THR A 652 136.65 77.98 61.30
CA THR A 652 135.47 77.96 60.41
C THR A 652 134.59 79.20 60.71
N PRO A 653 133.27 79.26 60.41
CA PRO A 653 132.65 79.62 59.13
C PRO A 653 131.77 80.90 59.24
N PRO A 654 131.10 81.33 58.15
CA PRO A 654 129.63 81.43 58.21
C PRO A 654 128.90 81.18 56.85
N LYS A 655 127.56 81.23 56.69
CA LYS A 655 126.36 80.74 57.44
C LYS A 655 125.08 81.31 56.77
N SER A 656 123.98 80.53 56.71
CA SER A 656 122.60 80.96 56.34
C SER A 656 122.39 81.40 54.86
N ASN A 657 121.22 81.76 54.29
CA ASN A 657 119.80 81.97 54.70
C ASN A 657 118.92 81.89 53.38
N ASN A 658 117.57 81.94 53.27
CA ASN A 658 116.39 81.45 54.05
C ASN A 658 115.12 82.28 53.68
N ARG A 659 113.99 81.66 53.22
CA ARG A 659 112.57 81.99 53.62
C ARG A 659 111.42 81.41 52.74
N ARG A 660 110.42 80.79 53.43
CA ARG A 660 108.92 80.84 53.25
C ARG A 660 108.27 80.38 51.90
N GLY A 661 107.01 79.89 51.86
CA GLY A 661 106.04 79.47 52.91
C GLY A 661 104.55 79.78 52.63
N LYS A 662 103.61 78.92 53.11
CA LYS A 662 102.11 78.85 52.92
C LYS A 662 101.68 78.00 51.68
N ALA A 663 100.80 76.98 51.76
CA ALA A 663 99.39 76.82 52.22
C ALA A 663 98.36 77.28 51.15
N VAL A 664 97.28 76.55 50.82
CA VAL A 664 96.07 76.19 51.62
C VAL A 664 95.33 74.93 51.06
N ASN A 665 94.41 74.35 51.84
CA ASN A 665 93.42 73.25 51.55
C ASN A 665 92.06 73.69 52.20
N PRO A 666 90.83 73.17 51.93
CA PRO A 666 90.40 72.01 51.12
C PRO A 666 89.07 72.20 50.28
N GLY A 667 88.49 71.10 49.77
CA GLY A 667 87.09 70.98 49.27
C GLY A 667 86.91 71.06 47.74
N GLY A 668 85.80 70.60 47.12
CA GLY A 668 84.69 69.77 47.65
C GLY A 668 83.36 69.89 46.86
N ILE A 669 82.82 68.77 46.36
CA ILE A 669 81.38 68.50 46.06
C ILE A 669 80.73 69.08 44.76
N LYS A 670 80.28 68.15 43.88
CA LYS A 670 79.13 68.18 42.92
C LYS A 670 79.10 69.00 41.59
N VAL A 671 78.86 68.25 40.50
CA VAL A 671 77.72 68.32 39.54
C VAL A 671 77.77 69.17 38.25
N ASN A 672 77.29 68.50 37.18
CA ASN A 672 76.65 68.94 35.92
C ASN A 672 77.43 69.19 34.61
N ILE A 673 76.70 68.75 33.56
CA ILE A 673 76.85 68.94 32.11
C ILE A 673 76.72 70.44 31.73
N PRO A 674 77.21 70.86 30.54
CA PRO A 674 76.33 70.82 29.36
C PRO A 674 77.02 70.52 28.02
N GLU A 675 76.29 69.94 27.06
CA GLU A 675 76.50 70.23 25.62
C GLU A 675 75.24 69.94 24.78
N THR A 676 74.85 70.90 23.94
CA THR A 676 73.67 71.00 23.06
C THR A 676 73.93 72.18 22.09
N PRO A 677 73.29 72.35 20.90
CA PRO A 677 71.94 71.85 20.56
C PRO A 677 71.68 71.39 19.08
N LEU A 678 70.48 70.80 18.85
CA LEU A 678 69.47 71.00 17.75
C LEU A 678 69.89 71.27 16.27
N PRO A 679 69.05 70.95 15.24
CA PRO A 679 67.56 70.94 15.29
C PRO A 679 66.79 69.80 14.58
N SER A 680 65.47 69.81 14.79
CA SER A 680 64.45 69.01 14.08
C SER A 680 64.03 69.65 12.74
N PRO A 681 63.09 69.03 11.97
CA PRO A 681 61.70 69.53 12.05
C PRO A 681 60.60 68.44 12.04
N ARG A 682 59.33 68.90 12.03
CA ARG A 682 58.08 68.15 12.23
C ARG A 682 57.54 67.47 10.96
N GLY A 683 56.60 66.53 11.12
CA GLY A 683 55.68 66.07 10.08
C GLY A 683 54.51 65.24 10.62
N ASP A 684 53.29 65.74 10.47
CA ASP A 684 52.02 65.04 10.77
C ASP A 684 51.50 64.25 9.53
N VAL A 685 50.37 63.56 9.71
CA VAL A 685 49.28 63.28 8.72
C VAL A 685 48.98 61.80 8.37
N SER A 686 47.67 61.50 8.42
CA SER A 686 46.92 60.37 7.81
C SER A 686 47.12 58.93 8.29
N ARG A 687 46.06 58.40 8.93
CA ARG A 687 45.60 57.04 8.63
C ARG A 687 45.00 57.00 7.22
N ARG A 688 45.41 56.04 6.39
CA ARG A 688 44.66 55.54 5.22
C ARG A 688 44.92 54.05 5.03
N ASP A 689 44.02 53.39 4.31
CA ASP A 689 43.87 51.94 4.24
C ASP A 689 44.93 51.26 3.36
N PRO A 690 45.29 49.98 3.64
CA PRO A 690 46.10 49.18 2.73
C PRO A 690 45.29 48.74 1.50
N PRO A 691 45.84 48.82 0.28
CA PRO A 691 45.14 48.41 -0.93
C PRO A 691 45.10 46.89 -1.09
N VAL A 692 43.95 46.36 -1.49
CA VAL A 692 43.88 45.07 -2.19
C VAL A 692 44.40 45.27 -3.62
N TRP A 693 45.27 44.38 -4.12
CA TRP A 693 45.32 43.89 -5.52
C TRP A 693 46.56 43.00 -5.78
N THR A 694 46.35 41.69 -5.81
CA THR A 694 47.14 40.72 -6.62
C THR A 694 46.16 39.64 -7.09
N SER A 695 45.75 39.61 -8.36
CA SER A 695 46.47 39.13 -9.56
C SER A 695 46.24 37.64 -9.84
N ARG A 696 45.55 37.36 -10.96
CA ARG A 696 45.45 36.03 -11.58
C ARG A 696 46.83 35.52 -12.04
N PRO A 697 46.94 34.21 -12.29
CA PRO A 697 47.57 33.70 -13.51
C PRO A 697 46.56 33.01 -14.45
N SER A 698 46.74 33.13 -15.77
CA SER A 698 45.91 32.41 -16.77
C SER A 698 46.55 32.37 -18.18
N THR A 699 47.28 31.30 -18.49
CA THR A 699 47.81 30.84 -19.81
C THR A 699 48.46 29.44 -19.56
N SER A 700 48.18 28.33 -20.26
CA SER A 700 48.34 27.95 -21.70
C SER A 700 49.81 27.78 -22.14
N SER A 701 50.24 26.82 -22.99
CA SER A 701 49.60 25.60 -23.56
C SER A 701 50.55 24.84 -24.52
N SER A 702 50.59 23.50 -24.49
CA SER A 702 51.13 22.58 -25.52
C SER A 702 50.66 21.13 -25.17
N VAL A 703 50.24 20.19 -26.03
CA VAL A 703 50.50 19.82 -27.45
C VAL A 703 51.91 19.20 -27.59
N VAL A 704 52.09 17.90 -27.88
CA VAL A 704 51.73 17.16 -29.11
C VAL A 704 51.23 15.71 -28.85
N SER A 705 50.44 15.19 -29.81
CA SER A 705 50.17 13.80 -30.25
C SER A 705 51.24 12.71 -29.95
N SER A 706 50.99 11.38 -29.98
CA SER A 706 49.77 10.54 -30.11
C SER A 706 50.12 9.04 -30.08
N THR A 707 49.25 8.17 -29.55
CA THR A 707 48.97 6.82 -30.11
C THR A 707 47.72 6.20 -29.47
N SER A 708 47.09 5.24 -30.15
CA SER A 708 45.90 4.49 -29.69
C SER A 708 46.24 3.00 -29.55
N PRO A 709 45.55 2.24 -28.69
CA PRO A 709 44.74 1.16 -29.25
C PRO A 709 43.31 1.02 -28.67
N ALA A 710 42.56 0.07 -29.23
CA ALA A 710 41.10 -0.07 -29.13
C ALA A 710 40.55 -0.58 -27.78
N PRO A 711 39.26 -0.34 -27.49
CA PRO A 711 38.62 -0.77 -26.24
C PRO A 711 38.05 -2.21 -26.28
N PRO A 712 37.88 -2.87 -25.12
CA PRO A 712 37.06 -4.07 -24.99
C PRO A 712 35.57 -3.74 -25.05
N MET A 713 34.75 -4.70 -25.51
CA MET A 713 33.30 -4.52 -25.66
C MET A 713 32.58 -4.64 -24.31
N LEU A 714 31.57 -3.78 -24.07
CA LEU A 714 30.57 -3.97 -23.03
C LEU A 714 29.19 -4.25 -23.64
N THR A 715 28.49 -5.25 -23.12
CA THR A 715 27.32 -5.85 -23.73
C THR A 715 26.00 -5.19 -23.31
N SER A 716 25.30 -4.63 -24.30
CA SER A 716 23.83 -4.60 -24.43
C SER A 716 22.98 -4.64 -23.14
N ALA A 717 22.85 -3.50 -22.41
CA ALA A 717 21.95 -3.40 -21.25
C ALA A 717 21.02 -2.16 -21.22
N THR A 718 20.97 -1.34 -22.28
CA THR A 718 20.25 -0.04 -22.25
C THR A 718 19.27 0.15 -23.41
N ARG A 719 18.11 -0.55 -23.39
CA ARG A 719 17.02 -0.33 -24.36
C ARG A 719 15.59 -0.56 -23.84
N ARG A 720 15.26 -0.06 -22.64
CA ARG A 720 13.89 -0.08 -22.06
C ARG A 720 13.48 1.22 -21.33
N ARG A 721 13.63 2.39 -21.95
CA ARG A 721 13.04 3.67 -21.48
C ARG A 721 12.57 4.57 -22.64
N GLN A 722 11.65 4.09 -23.47
CA GLN A 722 11.05 4.92 -24.54
C GLN A 722 9.63 4.51 -25.00
N THR A 723 8.87 3.82 -24.15
CA THR A 723 7.51 3.30 -24.47
C THR A 723 6.39 3.85 -23.60
N THR A 724 6.66 4.81 -22.71
CA THR A 724 5.69 5.36 -21.74
C THR A 724 4.97 6.63 -22.20
N LEU A 725 5.27 7.17 -23.38
CA LEU A 725 4.63 8.39 -23.91
C LEU A 725 3.45 8.14 -24.87
N THR A 726 3.26 6.91 -25.35
CA THR A 726 2.17 6.57 -26.30
C THR A 726 0.85 6.20 -25.63
N ALA A 727 0.86 5.72 -24.38
CA ALA A 727 -0.33 5.23 -23.68
C ALA A 727 -1.39 6.34 -23.40
N ASN A 728 -0.95 7.56 -23.08
CA ASN A 728 -1.86 8.66 -22.77
C ASN A 728 -2.64 9.17 -24.01
N SER A 729 -2.10 8.94 -25.21
CA SER A 729 -2.76 9.33 -26.47
C SER A 729 -3.94 8.40 -26.80
N THR A 730 -3.83 7.11 -26.47
CA THR A 730 -4.89 6.12 -26.73
C THR A 730 -6.12 6.32 -25.84
N GLN A 731 -5.94 6.78 -24.59
CA GLN A 731 -7.06 7.12 -23.69
C GLN A 731 -7.85 8.35 -24.16
N LEU A 732 -7.18 9.35 -24.76
CA LEU A 732 -7.85 10.51 -25.36
C LEU A 732 -8.73 10.10 -26.54
N LEU A 733 -8.22 9.28 -27.46
CA LEU A 733 -8.98 8.76 -28.61
C LEU A 733 -10.16 7.86 -28.19
N ALA A 734 -10.02 7.09 -27.11
CA ALA A 734 -11.12 6.28 -26.56
C ALA A 734 -12.27 7.17 -26.03
N ASN A 735 -11.94 8.21 -25.25
CA ASN A 735 -12.93 9.15 -24.73
C ASN A 735 -13.61 9.98 -25.84
N GLU A 736 -12.89 10.34 -26.90
CA GLU A 736 -13.46 11.08 -28.04
C GLU A 736 -14.43 10.22 -28.87
N LYS A 737 -14.18 8.91 -28.99
CA LYS A 737 -15.18 7.96 -29.54
C LYS A 737 -16.42 7.88 -28.66
N LEU A 738 -16.24 7.71 -27.34
CA LEU A 738 -17.34 7.50 -26.40
C LEU A 738 -18.23 8.77 -26.24
N GLN A 739 -17.74 9.96 -26.60
CA GLN A 739 -18.57 11.15 -26.77
C GLN A 739 -19.28 11.27 -28.13
N LYS A 740 -18.82 10.56 -29.18
CA LYS A 740 -19.47 10.50 -30.50
C LYS A 740 -20.53 9.41 -30.59
N GLU A 741 -20.51 8.42 -29.70
CA GLU A 741 -21.59 7.43 -29.51
C GLU A 741 -22.66 7.89 -28.48
N LYS A 742 -22.47 9.08 -27.87
CA LYS A 742 -23.41 9.71 -26.92
C LYS A 742 -24.05 11.01 -27.47
N LYS A 743 -23.95 11.23 -28.78
CA LYS A 743 -24.58 12.32 -29.53
C LYS A 743 -25.38 11.75 -30.69
#